data_AF-A0A7C7HXZ0-F1
#
_entry.id   AF-A0A7C7HXZ0-F1
#
_cell.length_a   1.000
_cell.length_b   1.000
_cell.length_c   1.000
_cell.angle_alpha   90.00
_cell.angle_beta   90.00
_cell.angle_gamma   90.00
#
_symmetry.space_group_name_H-M   'P 1'
#
loop_
_entity.id
_entity.type
_entity.pdbx_description
1 polymer ?
#
loop_
_entity_poly.entity_id
_entity_poly.type
_entity_poly.pdbx_seq_one_letter_code
_entity_poly.pdbx_strand_id
1 'polypeptide(L)'
;MWKHILNFELRLGFKKTSVLIYFAVFFGLAFLIVNILGGAFTGARIVVGNANNNLNAPLVIAMLQNIFCIIGVLVCAAIFGNAGYRDFEFNTHPLFFTKPIKPFDYYIGRFTGAFVVSIFIQAGFSLGMLFGFLMPYLDQDAIGPFSLYAYLHPFMVLIIPNIFMVGALLFTLAVLTRRMLPTYMASVILLFGYLTSGNLTSDIETRWIASLIDPFGIEAVSNAVRYWTPVEQNANFIPVTKWLLLNRLIWLGVGGVFMGIGLWKFDFKHTEPGRSKTKKKDNVDIVDEPSIAGGFIHAAPVFNSATLWQQFKTQTTIEIKRAFRDPYFIAIAGTAAGFLLMNQQAIGKMYGVNTLPVTYQVLGILGGSFALFMLILITFYAGQIVWRERELKADQIMDALPIPNWIPMVSKMIALILIPGIMLAVLMVIGVGIQTWRGFYDYEIHLYLKQLFLLDWTDYALLCVLAFAIQTIVNHKYLGHFIMILYFLFGMFSGQFGLDHTLYHFGSGSNAPYSDMNGFEPYIWRLSWYKMYWGACAVLLAFASNLFWNRGLSGDFKYRAQLAKSRVTPSIKNGIFVFGLLFIGFGSFIFYNTNILNEYHRSDYWEKRSADYEKTYKKFKNSTQPKITGVSGEVHLFPQEARLEFSGSYTMKNKTDAV
;
A
#
# COMPACT_ATOMS: atom_id res chain seq x y z
N MET A 1 -36.69 -13.70 10.42
CA MET A 1 -36.50 -12.38 9.77
C MET A 1 -35.11 -12.20 9.17
N TRP A 2 -34.09 -12.93 9.65
CA TRP A 2 -32.72 -12.86 9.13
C TRP A 2 -32.58 -13.01 7.60
N LYS A 3 -33.37 -13.87 6.95
CA LYS A 3 -33.37 -14.04 5.47
C LYS A 3 -33.69 -12.75 4.71
N HIS A 4 -34.60 -11.92 5.23
CA HIS A 4 -34.96 -10.64 4.60
C HIS A 4 -33.82 -9.62 4.74
N ILE A 5 -33.18 -9.59 5.91
CA ILE A 5 -32.01 -8.74 6.16
C ILE A 5 -30.86 -9.18 5.24
N LEU A 6 -30.61 -10.48 5.13
CA LEU A 6 -29.62 -11.03 4.22
C LEU A 6 -29.89 -10.63 2.76
N ASN A 7 -31.11 -10.83 2.27
CA ASN A 7 -31.47 -10.47 0.89
C ASN A 7 -31.32 -8.96 0.65
N PHE A 8 -31.69 -8.13 1.63
CA PHE A 8 -31.47 -6.68 1.56
C PHE A 8 -29.98 -6.34 1.47
N GLU A 9 -29.13 -6.92 2.32
CA GLU A 9 -27.69 -6.70 2.28
C GLU A 9 -27.05 -7.18 0.99
N LEU A 10 -27.47 -8.33 0.44
CA LEU A 10 -26.97 -8.82 -0.84
C LEU A 10 -27.34 -7.88 -1.98
N ARG A 11 -28.63 -7.48 -2.07
CA ARG A 11 -29.08 -6.53 -3.10
C ARG A 11 -28.35 -5.19 -3.00
N LEU A 12 -28.14 -4.70 -1.79
CA LEU A 12 -27.42 -3.45 -1.55
C LEU A 12 -25.93 -3.61 -1.88
N GLY A 13 -25.30 -4.72 -1.49
CA GLY A 13 -23.91 -5.04 -1.77
C GLY A 13 -23.63 -5.09 -3.27
N PHE A 14 -24.40 -5.88 -4.02
CA PHE A 14 -24.20 -6.02 -5.47
C PHE A 14 -24.57 -4.77 -6.28
N LYS A 15 -25.40 -3.86 -5.74
CA LYS A 15 -25.69 -2.56 -6.36
C LYS A 15 -24.65 -1.49 -6.01
N LYS A 16 -23.83 -1.67 -4.97
CA LYS A 16 -22.79 -0.71 -4.60
C LYS A 16 -21.67 -0.72 -5.63
N THR A 17 -21.39 0.45 -6.21
CA THR A 17 -20.27 0.64 -7.15
C THR A 17 -18.93 0.21 -6.56
N SER A 18 -18.72 0.40 -5.25
CA SER A 18 -17.46 0.00 -4.60
C SER A 18 -17.21 -1.51 -4.63
N VAL A 19 -18.25 -2.34 -4.47
CA VAL A 19 -18.13 -3.81 -4.50
C VAL A 19 -17.74 -4.29 -5.90
N LEU A 20 -18.38 -3.72 -6.93
CA LEU A 20 -18.07 -4.03 -8.33
C LEU A 20 -16.65 -3.56 -8.70
N ILE A 21 -16.23 -2.38 -8.22
CA ILE A 21 -14.86 -1.91 -8.39
C ILE A 21 -13.89 -2.87 -7.72
N TYR A 22 -14.10 -3.28 -6.46
CA TYR A 22 -13.20 -4.22 -5.78
C TYR A 22 -13.10 -5.57 -6.51
N PHE A 23 -14.22 -6.11 -6.98
CA PHE A 23 -14.22 -7.30 -7.83
C PHE A 23 -13.39 -7.11 -9.10
N ALA A 24 -13.63 -6.01 -9.83
CA ALA A 24 -12.91 -5.71 -11.07
C ALA A 24 -11.42 -5.47 -10.84
N VAL A 25 -11.04 -4.87 -9.70
CA VAL A 25 -9.64 -4.69 -9.29
C VAL A 25 -8.98 -6.04 -9.09
N PHE A 26 -9.57 -6.90 -8.27
CA PHE A 26 -9.01 -8.21 -7.95
C PHE A 26 -8.94 -9.11 -9.19
N PHE A 27 -9.97 -9.05 -10.04
CA PHE A 27 -10.01 -9.72 -11.33
C PHE A 27 -8.92 -9.22 -12.28
N GLY A 28 -8.86 -7.91 -12.51
CA GLY A 28 -7.89 -7.29 -13.42
C GLY A 28 -6.45 -7.51 -12.95
N LEU A 29 -6.22 -7.47 -11.64
CA LEU A 29 -4.93 -7.80 -11.02
C LEU A 29 -4.50 -9.22 -11.30
N ALA A 30 -5.36 -10.18 -10.98
CA ALA A 30 -5.08 -11.59 -11.24
C ALA A 30 -4.84 -11.86 -12.74
N PHE A 31 -5.70 -11.29 -13.59
CA PHE A 31 -5.57 -11.41 -15.03
C PHE A 31 -4.23 -10.87 -15.51
N LEU A 32 -3.86 -9.66 -15.09
CA LEU A 32 -2.61 -9.02 -15.48
C LEU A 32 -1.39 -9.80 -14.97
N ILE A 33 -1.42 -10.30 -13.72
CA ILE A 33 -0.35 -11.14 -13.17
C ILE A 33 -0.16 -12.39 -14.02
N VAL A 34 -1.24 -13.10 -14.37
CA VAL A 34 -1.14 -14.31 -15.19
C VAL A 34 -0.60 -14.01 -16.59
N ASN A 35 -1.00 -12.89 -17.19
CA ASN A 35 -0.46 -12.48 -18.49
C ASN A 35 1.05 -12.23 -18.45
N ILE A 36 1.54 -11.65 -17.35
CA ILE A 36 2.97 -11.47 -17.13
C ILE A 36 3.65 -12.82 -16.91
N LEU A 37 3.10 -13.67 -16.04
CA LEU A 37 3.64 -15.01 -15.78
C LEU A 37 3.74 -15.83 -17.07
N GLY A 38 2.69 -15.81 -17.89
CA GLY A 38 2.60 -16.53 -19.16
C GLY A 38 3.33 -15.88 -20.33
N GLY A 39 4.16 -14.85 -20.09
CA GLY A 39 5.02 -14.27 -21.12
C GLY A 39 4.30 -13.45 -22.18
N ALA A 40 3.08 -12.96 -21.92
CA ALA A 40 2.37 -12.06 -22.84
C ALA A 40 3.12 -10.73 -23.06
N PHE A 41 3.98 -10.36 -22.11
CA PHE A 41 4.82 -9.16 -22.16
C PHE A 41 6.30 -9.58 -22.24
N THR A 42 7.02 -9.09 -23.26
CA THR A 42 8.45 -9.33 -23.44
C THR A 42 9.25 -8.68 -22.30
N GLY A 43 10.37 -9.27 -21.88
CA GLY A 43 11.19 -8.76 -20.77
C GLY A 43 10.64 -8.96 -19.34
N ALA A 44 9.49 -9.61 -19.15
CA ALA A 44 8.82 -9.71 -17.85
C ALA A 44 8.55 -11.16 -17.40
N ARG A 45 9.56 -11.85 -16.87
CA ARG A 45 9.34 -13.15 -16.21
C ARG A 45 9.34 -12.98 -14.69
N ILE A 46 8.15 -12.94 -14.10
CA ILE A 46 8.01 -13.12 -12.65
C ILE A 46 8.11 -14.62 -12.39
N VAL A 47 9.18 -15.07 -11.74
CA VAL A 47 9.28 -16.47 -11.33
C VAL A 47 8.56 -16.63 -10.00
N VAL A 48 7.38 -17.23 -10.02
CA VAL A 48 6.63 -17.60 -8.81
C VAL A 48 6.88 -19.08 -8.53
N GLY A 49 7.68 -19.37 -7.49
CA GLY A 49 8.10 -20.72 -7.14
C GLY A 49 9.42 -21.11 -7.79
N ASN A 50 9.59 -22.41 -8.08
CA ASN A 50 10.81 -22.92 -8.72
C ASN A 50 10.72 -22.72 -10.25
N ALA A 51 11.84 -22.48 -10.93
CA ALA A 51 11.88 -22.24 -12.37
C ALA A 51 11.35 -23.42 -13.22
N ASN A 52 11.24 -24.61 -12.62
CA ASN A 52 10.71 -25.83 -13.25
C ASN A 52 9.21 -26.07 -12.96
N ASN A 53 8.53 -25.15 -12.28
CA ASN A 53 7.10 -25.27 -12.01
C ASN A 53 6.28 -24.74 -13.19
N ASN A 54 5.18 -25.42 -13.49
CA ASN A 54 4.18 -24.91 -14.43
C ASN A 54 3.52 -23.67 -13.82
N LEU A 55 3.22 -22.67 -14.65
CA LEU A 55 2.68 -21.39 -14.17
C LEU A 55 1.31 -21.53 -13.52
N ASN A 56 0.50 -22.49 -13.97
CA ASN A 56 -0.82 -22.82 -13.44
C ASN A 56 -0.80 -24.00 -12.45
N ALA A 57 0.37 -24.34 -11.89
CA ALA A 57 0.47 -25.41 -10.90
C ALA A 57 -0.48 -25.15 -9.71
N PRO A 58 -1.12 -26.20 -9.15
CA PRO A 58 -2.05 -26.04 -8.03
C PRO A 58 -1.45 -25.30 -6.83
N LEU A 59 -0.15 -25.51 -6.55
CA LEU A 59 0.55 -24.80 -5.48
C LEU A 59 0.72 -23.30 -5.78
N VAL A 60 1.06 -22.95 -7.03
CA VAL A 60 1.23 -21.54 -7.45
C VAL A 60 -0.10 -20.79 -7.36
N ILE A 61 -1.18 -21.38 -7.87
CA ILE A 61 -2.54 -20.81 -7.78
C ILE A 61 -2.92 -20.60 -6.32
N ALA A 62 -2.68 -21.60 -5.45
CA ALA A 62 -2.99 -21.51 -4.03
C ALA A 62 -2.22 -20.40 -3.30
N MET A 63 -0.91 -20.27 -3.58
CA MET A 63 -0.08 -19.22 -2.98
C MET A 63 -0.55 -17.83 -3.42
N LEU A 64 -0.81 -17.62 -4.71
CA LEU A 64 -1.33 -16.36 -5.22
C LEU A 64 -2.70 -16.01 -4.62
N GLN A 65 -3.63 -16.98 -4.57
CA GLN A 65 -4.92 -16.84 -3.91
C GLN A 65 -4.78 -16.40 -2.44
N ASN A 66 -3.85 -16.99 -1.70
CA ASN A 66 -3.67 -16.69 -0.28
C ASN A 66 -3.00 -15.32 -0.05
N ILE A 67 -1.98 -14.96 -0.83
CA ILE A 67 -1.33 -13.63 -0.79
C ILE A 67 -2.37 -12.53 -1.02
N PHE A 68 -3.24 -12.67 -2.01
CA PHE A 68 -4.29 -11.68 -2.26
C PHE A 68 -5.44 -11.74 -1.25
N CYS A 69 -5.66 -12.89 -0.59
CA CYS A 69 -6.54 -12.97 0.56
C CYS A 69 -6.04 -12.08 1.72
N ILE A 70 -4.73 -12.10 1.99
CA ILE A 70 -4.08 -11.27 3.02
C ILE A 70 -4.23 -9.78 2.69
N ILE A 71 -3.91 -9.38 1.45
CA ILE A 71 -4.09 -7.99 1.01
C ILE A 71 -5.57 -7.58 1.08
N GLY A 72 -6.48 -8.50 0.76
CA GLY A 72 -7.92 -8.32 0.82
C GLY A 72 -8.50 -8.14 2.23
N VAL A 73 -7.71 -8.30 3.30
CA VAL A 73 -8.15 -7.97 4.66
C VAL A 73 -8.54 -6.50 4.81
N LEU A 74 -7.84 -5.59 4.11
CA LEU A 74 -8.20 -4.17 4.08
C LEU A 74 -9.59 -3.94 3.43
N VAL A 75 -9.91 -4.73 2.39
CA VAL A 75 -11.24 -4.70 1.74
C VAL A 75 -12.30 -5.29 2.68
N CYS A 76 -11.97 -6.40 3.36
CA CYS A 76 -12.86 -6.99 4.37
C CYS A 76 -13.21 -5.98 5.48
N ALA A 77 -12.26 -5.15 5.91
CA ALA A 77 -12.52 -4.08 6.88
C ALA A 77 -13.56 -3.08 6.39
N ALA A 78 -13.48 -2.67 5.13
CA ALA A 78 -14.47 -1.77 4.53
C ALA A 78 -15.85 -2.43 4.41
N ILE A 79 -15.93 -3.72 4.01
CA ILE A 79 -17.20 -4.43 3.81
C ILE A 79 -17.87 -4.79 5.14
N PHE A 80 -17.18 -5.52 6.01
CA PHE A 80 -17.70 -5.93 7.32
C PHE A 80 -17.88 -4.74 8.26
N GLY A 81 -16.96 -3.77 8.22
CA GLY A 81 -17.07 -2.52 8.98
C GLY A 81 -18.32 -1.74 8.58
N ASN A 82 -18.52 -1.50 7.28
CA ASN A 82 -19.72 -0.81 6.80
C ASN A 82 -20.99 -1.61 7.15
N ALA A 83 -21.01 -2.93 6.95
CA ALA A 83 -22.18 -3.73 7.31
C ALA A 83 -22.58 -3.61 8.81
N GLY A 84 -21.58 -3.57 9.71
CA GLY A 84 -21.81 -3.43 11.16
C GLY A 84 -22.11 -2.00 11.62
N TYR A 85 -21.49 -0.99 10.98
CA TYR A 85 -21.54 0.42 11.42
C TYR A 85 -22.62 1.27 10.72
N ARG A 86 -23.00 0.93 9.49
CA ARG A 86 -23.82 1.79 8.60
C ARG A 86 -25.08 2.36 9.24
N ASP A 87 -25.75 1.60 10.08
CA ASP A 87 -27.01 2.05 10.68
C ASP A 87 -26.81 3.09 11.80
N PHE A 88 -25.63 3.08 12.41
CA PHE A 88 -25.21 4.11 13.35
C PHE A 88 -24.76 5.36 12.57
N GLU A 89 -24.05 5.19 11.45
CA GLU A 89 -23.60 6.29 10.58
C GLU A 89 -24.76 7.13 10.04
N PHE A 90 -25.79 6.45 9.51
CA PHE A 90 -26.95 7.10 8.91
C PHE A 90 -28.09 7.35 9.91
N ASN A 91 -27.88 7.09 11.21
CA ASN A 91 -28.89 7.20 12.26
C ASN A 91 -30.19 6.42 11.96
N THR A 92 -30.10 5.32 11.21
CA THR A 92 -31.25 4.46 10.86
C THR A 92 -31.48 3.34 11.86
N HIS A 93 -30.54 3.10 12.78
CA HIS A 93 -30.66 2.05 13.81
C HIS A 93 -31.97 2.09 14.63
N PRO A 94 -32.58 3.25 14.99
CA PRO A 94 -33.82 3.25 15.77
C PRO A 94 -35.00 2.62 15.01
N LEU A 95 -35.00 2.71 13.67
CA LEU A 95 -36.04 2.11 12.81
C LEU A 95 -35.98 0.58 12.78
N PHE A 96 -34.80 0.00 12.97
CA PHE A 96 -34.63 -1.45 13.05
C PHE A 96 -34.88 -1.95 14.47
N PHE A 97 -34.45 -1.18 15.48
CA PHE A 97 -34.47 -1.61 16.87
C PHE A 97 -35.87 -1.52 17.51
N THR A 98 -36.80 -0.79 16.88
CA THR A 98 -38.21 -0.69 17.28
C THR A 98 -39.11 -1.74 16.62
N LYS A 99 -38.60 -2.47 15.62
CA LYS A 99 -39.33 -3.57 14.98
C LYS A 99 -39.18 -4.86 15.80
N PRO A 100 -40.11 -5.82 15.68
CA PRO A 100 -40.04 -7.12 16.37
C PRO A 100 -38.96 -8.05 15.76
N ILE A 101 -37.75 -7.53 15.53
CA ILE A 101 -36.58 -8.25 15.04
C ILE A 101 -35.80 -8.74 16.26
N LYS A 102 -35.32 -9.99 16.24
CA LYS A 102 -34.42 -10.50 17.27
C LYS A 102 -32.99 -10.02 17.03
N PRO A 103 -32.18 -9.69 18.06
CA PRO A 103 -30.78 -9.29 17.90
C PRO A 103 -29.94 -10.30 17.10
N PHE A 104 -30.18 -11.60 17.33
CA PHE A 104 -29.57 -12.70 16.58
C PHE A 104 -29.88 -12.61 15.08
N ASP A 105 -31.15 -12.40 14.71
CA ASP A 105 -31.58 -12.32 13.31
C ASP A 105 -30.95 -11.14 12.58
N TYR A 106 -30.79 -10.00 13.29
CA TYR A 106 -30.12 -8.81 12.77
C TYR A 106 -28.63 -9.05 12.55
N TYR A 107 -27.95 -9.58 13.56
CA TYR A 107 -26.51 -9.82 13.53
C TYR A 107 -26.13 -10.83 12.44
N ILE A 108 -26.76 -12.00 12.43
CA ILE A 108 -26.50 -13.06 11.45
C ILE A 108 -26.86 -12.61 10.03
N GLY A 109 -27.99 -11.94 9.84
CA GLY A 109 -28.40 -11.47 8.53
C GLY A 109 -27.36 -10.55 7.89
N ARG A 110 -26.80 -9.63 8.68
CA ARG A 110 -25.77 -8.68 8.22
C ARG A 110 -24.40 -9.30 8.04
N PHE A 111 -23.98 -10.11 9.01
CA PHE A 111 -22.70 -10.81 8.94
C PHE A 111 -22.63 -11.70 7.70
N THR A 112 -23.66 -12.53 7.47
CA THR A 112 -23.72 -13.42 6.32
C THR A 112 -23.79 -12.67 5.00
N GLY A 113 -24.49 -11.51 4.96
CA GLY A 113 -24.50 -10.65 3.78
C GLY A 113 -23.10 -10.13 3.43
N ALA A 114 -22.39 -9.58 4.42
CA ALA A 114 -21.01 -9.12 4.26
C ALA A 114 -20.04 -10.25 3.90
N PHE A 115 -20.24 -11.45 4.47
CA PHE A 115 -19.45 -12.65 4.20
C PHE A 115 -19.58 -13.11 2.74
N VAL A 116 -20.81 -13.22 2.23
CA VAL A 116 -21.06 -13.61 0.83
C VAL A 116 -20.51 -12.56 -0.14
N VAL A 117 -20.69 -11.27 0.14
CA VAL A 117 -20.13 -10.19 -0.68
C VAL A 117 -18.59 -10.24 -0.69
N SER A 118 -17.96 -10.55 0.45
CA SER A 118 -16.50 -10.67 0.53
C SER A 118 -15.97 -11.90 -0.22
N ILE A 119 -16.69 -13.03 -0.16
CA ILE A 119 -16.40 -14.22 -0.99
C ILE A 119 -16.48 -13.86 -2.47
N PHE A 120 -17.51 -13.11 -2.89
CA PHE A 120 -17.65 -12.68 -4.27
C PHE A 120 -16.47 -11.82 -4.74
N ILE A 121 -16.03 -10.84 -3.93
CA ILE A 121 -14.88 -10.01 -4.26
C ILE A 121 -13.62 -10.86 -4.43
N GLN A 122 -13.35 -11.78 -3.50
CA GLN A 122 -12.17 -12.67 -3.56
C GLN A 122 -12.25 -13.69 -4.70
N ALA A 123 -13.45 -14.13 -5.07
CA ALA A 123 -13.66 -14.94 -6.25
C ALA A 123 -13.25 -14.20 -7.54
N GLY A 124 -13.31 -12.86 -7.56
CA GLY A 124 -12.78 -12.04 -8.65
C GLY A 124 -11.32 -12.35 -8.95
N PHE A 125 -10.47 -12.53 -7.93
CA PHE A 125 -9.07 -12.90 -8.11
C PHE A 125 -8.90 -14.30 -8.72
N SER A 126 -9.62 -15.30 -8.18
CA SER A 126 -9.58 -16.66 -8.72
C SER A 126 -10.08 -16.72 -10.17
N LEU A 127 -11.13 -15.99 -10.50
CA LEU A 127 -11.65 -15.87 -11.86
C LEU A 127 -10.67 -15.15 -12.78
N GLY A 128 -10.03 -14.06 -12.33
CA GLY A 128 -9.03 -13.36 -13.12
C GLY A 128 -7.85 -14.27 -13.49
N MET A 129 -7.41 -15.14 -12.58
CA MET A 129 -6.38 -16.14 -12.89
C MET A 129 -6.90 -17.19 -13.87
N LEU A 130 -8.11 -17.72 -13.63
CA LEU A 130 -8.73 -18.71 -14.50
C LEU A 130 -8.82 -18.22 -15.95
N PHE A 131 -9.38 -17.02 -16.15
CA PHE A 131 -9.50 -16.42 -17.47
C PHE A 131 -8.15 -15.97 -18.03
N GLY A 132 -7.20 -15.59 -17.17
CA GLY A 132 -5.83 -15.30 -17.58
C GLY A 132 -5.16 -16.51 -18.23
N PHE A 133 -5.16 -17.66 -17.57
CA PHE A 133 -4.48 -18.87 -18.06
C PHE A 133 -5.16 -19.51 -19.27
N LEU A 134 -6.41 -19.15 -19.56
CA LEU A 134 -7.13 -19.58 -20.75
C LEU A 134 -6.77 -18.75 -22.00
N MET A 135 -5.96 -17.70 -21.87
CA MET A 135 -5.59 -16.85 -23.00
C MET A 135 -4.61 -17.56 -23.96
N PRO A 136 -4.89 -17.58 -25.28
CA PRO A 136 -4.15 -18.41 -26.24
C PRO A 136 -2.78 -17.85 -26.62
N TYR A 137 -2.51 -16.59 -26.30
CA TYR A 137 -1.25 -15.91 -26.63
C TYR A 137 -0.17 -16.07 -25.54
N LEU A 138 -0.46 -16.80 -24.46
CA LEU A 138 0.52 -17.15 -23.45
C LEU A 138 1.42 -18.29 -23.92
N ASP A 139 2.62 -18.37 -23.34
CA ASP A 139 3.55 -19.47 -23.55
C ASP A 139 2.93 -20.80 -23.06
N GLN A 140 2.39 -21.57 -24.01
CA GLN A 140 1.69 -22.82 -23.72
C GLN A 140 2.64 -23.91 -23.20
N ASP A 141 3.94 -23.81 -23.48
CA ASP A 141 4.93 -24.77 -22.99
C ASP A 141 5.20 -24.60 -21.48
N ALA A 142 4.94 -23.40 -20.94
CA ALA A 142 5.05 -23.09 -19.51
C ALA A 142 3.76 -23.37 -18.72
N ILE A 143 2.65 -23.68 -19.39
CA ILE A 143 1.34 -23.91 -18.79
C ILE A 143 1.04 -25.41 -18.75
N GLY A 144 0.74 -25.93 -17.56
CA GLY A 144 0.35 -27.32 -17.35
C GLY A 144 -1.11 -27.62 -17.69
N PRO A 145 -1.55 -28.88 -17.52
CA PRO A 145 -2.94 -29.27 -17.75
C PRO A 145 -3.93 -28.44 -16.92
N PHE A 146 -5.02 -28.00 -17.55
CA PHE A 146 -6.07 -27.27 -16.87
C PHE A 146 -6.78 -28.13 -15.81
N SER A 147 -6.89 -27.62 -14.59
CA SER A 147 -7.64 -28.25 -13.51
C SER A 147 -8.49 -27.21 -12.77
N LEU A 148 -9.82 -27.30 -12.91
CA LEU A 148 -10.75 -26.44 -12.18
C LEU A 148 -10.62 -26.63 -10.66
N TYR A 149 -10.32 -27.85 -10.22
CA TYR A 149 -10.12 -28.18 -8.81
C TYR A 149 -8.93 -27.44 -8.20
N ALA A 150 -7.89 -27.12 -9.00
CA ALA A 150 -6.74 -26.33 -8.55
C ALA A 150 -7.13 -24.91 -8.09
N TYR A 151 -8.24 -24.37 -8.58
CA TYR A 151 -8.76 -23.06 -8.18
C TYR A 151 -9.74 -23.16 -7.00
N LEU A 152 -10.61 -24.17 -7.00
CA LEU A 152 -11.66 -24.34 -5.99
C LEU A 152 -11.12 -24.87 -4.66
N HIS A 153 -10.15 -25.79 -4.71
CA HIS A 153 -9.59 -26.44 -3.52
C HIS A 153 -8.93 -25.44 -2.54
N PRO A 154 -7.92 -24.63 -2.95
CA PRO A 154 -7.38 -23.58 -2.08
C PRO A 154 -8.42 -22.55 -1.65
N PHE A 155 -9.38 -22.22 -2.52
CA PHE A 155 -10.43 -21.26 -2.18
C PHE A 155 -11.29 -21.74 -1.01
N MET A 156 -11.66 -23.03 -0.99
CA MET A 156 -12.43 -23.61 0.11
C MET A 156 -11.60 -23.85 1.36
N VAL A 157 -10.37 -24.36 1.22
CA VAL A 157 -9.53 -24.77 2.36
C VAL A 157 -8.86 -23.58 3.04
N LEU A 158 -8.54 -22.52 2.29
CA LEU A 158 -7.79 -21.37 2.80
C LEU A 158 -8.65 -20.10 2.79
N ILE A 159 -9.15 -19.67 1.63
CA ILE A 159 -9.79 -18.35 1.49
C ILE A 159 -11.07 -18.23 2.32
N ILE A 160 -12.01 -19.16 2.20
CA ILE A 160 -13.29 -19.09 2.93
C ILE A 160 -13.08 -19.06 4.46
N PRO A 161 -12.27 -19.95 5.06
CA PRO A 161 -11.93 -19.87 6.48
C PRO A 161 -11.26 -18.55 6.88
N ASN A 162 -10.35 -18.03 6.06
CA ASN A 162 -9.66 -16.78 6.34
C ASN A 162 -10.65 -15.59 6.33
N ILE A 163 -11.55 -15.51 5.34
CA ILE A 163 -12.61 -14.49 5.29
C ILE A 163 -13.53 -14.62 6.50
N PHE A 164 -13.87 -15.83 6.94
CA PHE A 164 -14.73 -16.03 8.10
C PHE A 164 -14.09 -15.51 9.37
N MET A 165 -12.83 -15.88 9.63
CA MET A 165 -12.09 -15.46 10.81
C MET A 165 -11.91 -13.92 10.85
N VAL A 166 -11.42 -13.35 9.75
CA VAL A 166 -11.19 -11.90 9.64
C VAL A 166 -12.52 -11.15 9.70
N GLY A 167 -13.51 -11.61 8.96
CA GLY A 167 -14.85 -11.01 8.93
C GLY A 167 -15.53 -11.03 10.29
N ALA A 168 -15.45 -12.14 11.03
CA ALA A 168 -16.05 -12.26 12.35
C ALA A 168 -15.42 -11.28 13.35
N LEU A 169 -14.10 -11.19 13.36
CA LEU A 169 -13.37 -10.23 14.19
C LEU A 169 -13.74 -8.79 13.85
N LEU A 170 -13.66 -8.42 12.57
CA LEU A 170 -13.89 -7.04 12.11
C LEU A 170 -15.36 -6.60 12.27
N PHE A 171 -16.31 -7.47 11.96
CA PHE A 171 -17.74 -7.19 12.14
C PHE A 171 -18.10 -7.04 13.62
N THR A 172 -17.58 -7.92 14.48
CA THR A 172 -17.80 -7.84 15.93
C THR A 172 -17.29 -6.51 16.47
N LEU A 173 -16.08 -6.09 16.10
CA LEU A 173 -15.55 -4.79 16.49
C LEU A 173 -16.40 -3.62 15.99
N ALA A 174 -16.85 -3.66 14.74
CA ALA A 174 -17.68 -2.60 14.16
C ALA A 174 -19.01 -2.42 14.93
N VAL A 175 -19.68 -3.54 15.23
CA VAL A 175 -20.96 -3.56 15.93
C VAL A 175 -20.83 -3.12 17.40
N LEU A 176 -19.79 -3.59 18.10
CA LEU A 176 -19.58 -3.27 19.52
C LEU A 176 -19.09 -1.84 19.73
N THR A 177 -18.17 -1.37 18.88
CA THR A 177 -17.60 -0.02 19.03
C THR A 177 -18.46 1.06 18.40
N ARG A 178 -19.36 0.68 17.47
CA ARG A 178 -20.21 1.61 16.69
C ARG A 178 -19.39 2.70 16.03
N ARG A 179 -18.16 2.37 15.59
CA ARG A 179 -17.23 3.27 14.92
C ARG A 179 -16.49 2.48 13.84
N MET A 180 -16.19 3.12 12.72
CA MET A 180 -15.37 2.50 11.65
C MET A 180 -13.89 2.37 12.03
N LEU A 181 -13.40 3.30 12.85
CA LEU A 181 -11.99 3.40 13.18
C LEU A 181 -11.41 2.10 13.77
N PRO A 182 -11.98 1.49 14.83
CA PRO A 182 -11.41 0.25 15.41
C PRO A 182 -11.34 -0.90 14.42
N THR A 183 -12.29 -0.98 13.49
CA THR A 183 -12.31 -2.00 12.44
C THR A 183 -11.14 -1.83 11.47
N TYR A 184 -10.89 -0.60 11.00
CA TYR A 184 -9.72 -0.34 10.15
C TYR A 184 -8.41 -0.61 10.90
N MET A 185 -8.30 -0.19 12.16
CA MET A 185 -7.13 -0.46 13.00
C MET A 185 -6.86 -1.96 13.14
N ALA A 186 -7.90 -2.75 13.41
CA ALA A 186 -7.77 -4.19 13.55
C ALA A 186 -7.31 -4.86 12.25
N SER A 187 -7.79 -4.42 11.09
CA SER A 187 -7.35 -4.96 9.80
C SER A 187 -5.88 -4.67 9.49
N VAL A 188 -5.42 -3.47 9.83
CA VAL A 188 -4.02 -3.06 9.73
C VAL A 188 -3.14 -3.89 10.67
N ILE A 189 -3.55 -4.04 11.93
CA ILE A 189 -2.84 -4.87 12.93
C ILE A 189 -2.76 -6.33 12.47
N LEU A 190 -3.84 -6.90 11.92
CA LEU A 190 -3.86 -8.28 11.43
C LEU A 190 -2.92 -8.47 10.23
N LEU A 191 -2.97 -7.56 9.26
CA LEU A 191 -2.11 -7.59 8.08
C LEU A 191 -0.63 -7.55 8.49
N PHE A 192 -0.26 -6.60 9.38
CA PHE A 192 1.11 -6.44 9.81
C PHE A 192 1.57 -7.50 10.81
N GLY A 193 0.68 -7.97 11.68
CA GLY A 193 0.93 -9.11 12.56
C GLY A 193 1.37 -10.33 11.75
N TYR A 194 0.70 -10.60 10.62
CA TYR A 194 1.10 -11.66 9.69
C TYR A 194 2.45 -11.41 9.02
N LEU A 195 2.67 -10.23 8.43
CA LEU A 195 3.95 -9.90 7.77
C LEU A 195 5.15 -10.02 8.72
N THR A 196 4.90 -9.81 10.02
CA THR A 196 5.91 -9.92 11.05
C THR A 196 6.11 -11.36 11.52
N SER A 197 5.03 -12.14 11.70
CA SER A 197 5.12 -13.51 12.24
C SER A 197 5.98 -14.44 11.38
N GLY A 198 6.02 -14.19 10.06
CA GLY A 198 6.90 -14.94 9.15
C GLY A 198 8.39 -14.79 9.46
N ASN A 199 8.82 -13.62 9.96
CA ASN A 199 10.22 -13.36 10.31
C ASN A 199 10.62 -13.95 11.66
N LEU A 200 9.71 -14.01 12.64
CA LEU A 200 10.01 -14.52 13.99
C LEU A 200 10.12 -16.06 14.05
N THR A 201 9.60 -16.77 13.04
CA THR A 201 9.43 -18.24 13.14
C THR A 201 10.24 -19.02 12.10
N SER A 202 11.25 -18.39 11.51
CA SER A 202 12.12 -18.98 10.48
C SER A 202 13.03 -20.11 10.99
N ASP A 203 13.24 -20.20 12.30
CA ASP A 203 14.08 -21.22 12.91
C ASP A 203 13.49 -22.63 12.76
N ILE A 204 14.37 -23.60 12.54
CA ILE A 204 14.01 -24.98 12.17
C ILE A 204 13.20 -25.67 13.28
N GLU A 205 13.48 -25.38 14.55
CA GLU A 205 12.87 -26.04 15.71
C GLU A 205 11.44 -25.58 15.99
N THR A 206 11.08 -24.35 15.62
CA THR A 206 9.78 -23.74 15.95
C THR A 206 8.76 -23.79 14.79
N ARG A 207 9.05 -24.48 13.68
CA ARG A 207 8.19 -24.46 12.48
C ARG A 207 6.79 -25.01 12.69
N TRP A 208 6.62 -26.02 13.54
CA TRP A 208 5.28 -26.54 13.85
C TRP A 208 4.44 -25.49 14.59
N ILE A 209 5.07 -24.63 15.40
CA ILE A 209 4.43 -23.48 16.04
C ILE A 209 4.07 -22.44 14.99
N ALA A 210 4.98 -22.16 14.04
CA ALA A 210 4.71 -21.26 12.91
C ALA A 210 3.45 -21.68 12.14
N SER A 211 3.34 -22.98 11.85
CA SER A 211 2.19 -23.56 11.15
C SER A 211 0.88 -23.40 11.92
N LEU A 212 0.89 -23.20 13.24
CA LEU A 212 -0.33 -23.02 14.05
C LEU A 212 -0.66 -21.56 14.32
N ILE A 213 0.36 -20.72 14.54
CA ILE A 213 0.20 -19.29 14.85
C ILE A 213 -0.14 -18.48 13.59
N ASP A 214 0.12 -18.99 12.39
CA ASP A 214 -0.22 -18.28 11.15
C ASP A 214 -1.75 -18.25 10.89
N PRO A 215 -2.41 -17.07 10.96
CA PRO A 215 -3.85 -16.95 10.71
C PRO A 215 -4.29 -17.27 9.29
N PHE A 216 -3.41 -17.13 8.30
CA PHE A 216 -3.75 -17.29 6.88
C PHE A 216 -3.36 -18.66 6.32
N GLY A 217 -2.45 -19.37 6.99
CA GLY A 217 -2.10 -20.74 6.67
C GLY A 217 -0.99 -20.96 5.68
N ILE A 218 -0.32 -19.91 5.24
CA ILE A 218 0.79 -19.97 4.29
C ILE A 218 1.94 -20.80 4.89
N GLU A 219 2.27 -20.61 6.17
CA GLU A 219 3.34 -21.37 6.84
C GLU A 219 2.97 -22.85 6.98
N ALA A 220 1.69 -23.16 7.24
CA ALA A 220 1.21 -24.53 7.30
C ALA A 220 1.30 -25.23 5.93
N VAL A 221 0.95 -24.52 4.85
CA VAL A 221 1.09 -25.02 3.48
C VAL A 221 2.56 -25.18 3.11
N SER A 222 3.39 -24.17 3.38
CA SER A 222 4.84 -24.17 3.14
C SER A 222 5.53 -25.36 3.81
N ASN A 223 5.20 -25.63 5.08
CA ASN A 223 5.72 -26.78 5.81
C ASN A 223 5.25 -28.11 5.20
N ALA A 224 3.98 -28.20 4.77
CA ALA A 224 3.41 -29.42 4.19
C ALA A 224 3.99 -29.79 2.81
N VAL A 225 4.39 -28.79 2.02
CA VAL A 225 4.91 -28.98 0.65
C VAL A 225 6.42 -28.81 0.54
N ARG A 226 7.12 -28.61 1.66
CA ARG A 226 8.56 -28.28 1.71
C ARG A 226 9.44 -29.28 0.96
N TYR A 227 9.11 -30.55 1.06
CA TYR A 227 9.88 -31.65 0.46
C TYR A 227 9.39 -32.03 -0.93
N TRP A 228 8.41 -31.31 -1.49
CA TRP A 228 7.92 -31.59 -2.83
C TRP A 228 8.94 -31.20 -3.89
N THR A 229 9.19 -32.14 -4.78
CA THR A 229 9.86 -31.91 -6.06
C THR A 229 9.01 -31.00 -6.97
N PRO A 230 9.59 -30.31 -7.97
CA PRO A 230 8.83 -29.51 -8.93
C PRO A 230 7.69 -30.28 -9.61
N VAL A 231 7.91 -31.57 -9.89
CA VAL A 231 6.90 -32.47 -10.48
C VAL A 231 5.71 -32.65 -9.54
N GLU A 232 5.96 -32.87 -8.26
CA GLU A 232 4.91 -32.99 -7.24
C GLU A 232 4.17 -31.66 -7.04
N GLN A 233 4.88 -30.53 -7.07
CA GLN A 233 4.26 -29.19 -6.98
C GLN A 233 3.31 -28.90 -8.15
N ASN A 234 3.61 -29.45 -9.33
CA ASN A 234 2.79 -29.31 -10.54
C ASN A 234 1.56 -30.23 -10.55
N ALA A 235 1.65 -31.42 -9.96
CA ALA A 235 0.61 -32.43 -10.04
C ALA A 235 -0.31 -32.48 -8.80
N ASN A 236 0.24 -32.24 -7.60
CA ASN A 236 -0.48 -32.46 -6.34
C ASN A 236 -1.25 -31.21 -5.88
N PHE A 237 -2.45 -31.43 -5.36
CA PHE A 237 -3.21 -30.39 -4.64
C PHE A 237 -2.73 -30.26 -3.20
N ILE A 238 -2.98 -29.11 -2.57
CA ILE A 238 -2.55 -28.84 -1.20
C ILE A 238 -2.96 -29.99 -0.26
N PRO A 239 -2.00 -30.64 0.41
CA PRO A 239 -2.33 -31.74 1.30
C PRO A 239 -2.92 -31.18 2.60
N VAL A 240 -4.10 -31.68 2.98
CA VAL A 240 -4.72 -31.37 4.28
C VAL A 240 -4.03 -32.18 5.37
N THR A 241 -2.78 -31.81 5.66
CA THR A 241 -1.98 -32.43 6.71
C THR A 241 -2.52 -32.10 8.10
N LYS A 242 -2.09 -32.85 9.12
CA LYS A 242 -2.47 -32.63 10.53
C LYS A 242 -2.31 -31.17 10.95
N TRP A 243 -1.21 -30.54 10.57
CA TRP A 243 -0.90 -29.15 10.95
C TRP A 243 -1.79 -28.13 10.22
N LEU A 244 -2.07 -28.35 8.93
CA LEU A 244 -2.98 -27.48 8.19
C LEU A 244 -4.41 -27.58 8.72
N LEU A 245 -4.88 -28.80 9.02
CA LEU A 245 -6.20 -29.01 9.60
C LEU A 245 -6.32 -28.36 10.99
N LEU A 246 -5.32 -28.59 11.86
CA LEU A 246 -5.32 -28.01 13.20
C LEU A 246 -5.29 -26.48 13.15
N ASN A 247 -4.51 -25.90 12.23
CA ASN A 247 -4.51 -24.46 11.98
C ASN A 247 -5.92 -23.96 11.60
N ARG A 248 -6.60 -24.63 10.64
CA ARG A 248 -7.95 -24.21 10.22
C ARG A 248 -8.96 -24.32 11.36
N LEU A 249 -8.89 -25.36 12.18
CA LEU A 249 -9.76 -25.52 13.34
C LEU A 249 -9.52 -24.43 14.40
N ILE A 250 -8.26 -24.09 14.68
CA ILE A 250 -7.91 -22.99 15.60
C ILE A 250 -8.50 -21.67 15.11
N TRP A 251 -8.25 -21.29 13.86
CA TRP A 251 -8.64 -19.98 13.35
C TRP A 251 -10.14 -19.86 13.05
N LEU A 252 -10.79 -20.94 12.62
CA LEU A 252 -12.26 -21.00 12.60
C LEU A 252 -12.85 -20.91 14.02
N GLY A 253 -12.20 -21.55 15.00
CA GLY A 253 -12.56 -21.44 16.42
C GLY A 253 -12.45 -20.01 16.92
N VAL A 254 -11.34 -19.32 16.64
CA VAL A 254 -11.14 -17.90 16.97
C VAL A 254 -12.22 -17.04 16.32
N GLY A 255 -12.52 -17.24 15.04
CA GLY A 255 -13.62 -16.56 14.35
C GLY A 255 -14.97 -16.81 15.03
N GLY A 256 -15.25 -18.07 15.41
CA GLY A 256 -16.44 -18.46 16.15
C GLY A 256 -16.55 -17.80 17.53
N VAL A 257 -15.43 -17.67 18.26
CA VAL A 257 -15.38 -16.96 19.54
C VAL A 257 -15.73 -15.48 19.35
N PHE A 258 -15.14 -14.79 18.37
CA PHE A 258 -15.50 -13.39 18.09
C PHE A 258 -16.97 -13.26 17.73
N MET A 259 -17.46 -14.12 16.84
CA MET A 259 -18.87 -14.14 16.45
C MET A 259 -19.79 -14.38 17.66
N GLY A 260 -19.43 -15.29 18.56
CA GLY A 260 -20.15 -15.57 19.80
C GLY A 260 -20.14 -14.38 20.77
N ILE A 261 -19.00 -13.71 20.93
CA ILE A 261 -18.89 -12.47 21.73
C ILE A 261 -19.78 -11.38 21.14
N GLY A 262 -19.78 -11.23 19.82
CA GLY A 262 -20.63 -10.28 19.11
C GLY A 262 -22.12 -10.56 19.34
N LEU A 263 -22.54 -11.82 19.20
CA LEU A 263 -23.92 -12.23 19.46
C LEU A 263 -24.35 -12.08 20.92
N TRP A 264 -23.45 -12.34 21.88
CA TRP A 264 -23.74 -12.26 23.30
C TRP A 264 -23.83 -10.81 23.80
N LYS A 265 -22.94 -9.93 23.34
CA LYS A 265 -22.90 -8.52 23.75
C LYS A 265 -23.84 -7.61 22.95
N PHE A 266 -24.29 -8.04 21.77
CA PHE A 266 -25.17 -7.23 20.94
C PHE A 266 -26.60 -7.19 21.48
N ASP A 267 -27.03 -6.01 21.91
CA ASP A 267 -28.40 -5.75 22.32
C ASP A 267 -28.89 -4.42 21.73
N PHE A 268 -30.16 -4.38 21.33
CA PHE A 268 -30.87 -3.17 20.91
C PHE A 268 -31.07 -2.17 22.05
N LYS A 269 -31.00 -2.64 23.31
CA LYS A 269 -31.21 -1.84 24.53
C LYS A 269 -30.09 -0.85 24.86
N HIS A 270 -28.99 -0.79 24.10
CA HIS A 270 -27.96 0.22 24.31
C HIS A 270 -28.36 1.57 23.69
N THR A 271 -29.27 2.25 24.38
CA THR A 271 -29.64 3.66 24.21
C THR A 271 -28.42 4.52 24.55
N GLU A 272 -27.94 5.28 23.57
CA GLU A 272 -26.87 6.30 23.62
C GLU A 272 -25.43 5.85 23.99
N PRO A 273 -24.42 6.27 23.19
CA PRO A 273 -23.03 6.20 23.62
C PRO A 273 -22.76 7.29 24.67
N GLY A 274 -22.68 6.89 25.95
CA GLY A 274 -21.99 7.68 26.96
C GLY A 274 -22.82 8.68 27.75
N ARG A 275 -23.81 8.20 28.52
CA ARG A 275 -24.14 8.88 29.78
C ARG A 275 -23.09 8.45 30.79
N SER A 276 -22.13 9.35 31.04
CA SER A 276 -21.23 9.27 32.19
C SER A 276 -22.01 8.87 33.44
N LYS A 277 -21.47 7.93 34.23
CA LYS A 277 -21.99 7.57 35.56
C LYS A 277 -21.89 8.73 36.58
N THR A 278 -21.52 9.93 36.17
CA THR A 278 -21.96 11.14 36.89
C THR A 278 -23.41 11.40 36.55
N LYS A 279 -24.31 11.06 37.48
CA LYS A 279 -25.55 11.83 37.68
C LYS A 279 -25.13 13.30 37.81
N LYS A 280 -25.08 14.01 36.69
CA LYS A 280 -25.23 15.47 36.72
C LYS A 280 -26.64 15.62 37.26
N LYS A 281 -26.77 16.07 38.51
CA LYS A 281 -28.06 16.55 39.01
C LYS A 281 -28.52 17.56 37.97
N ASP A 282 -29.63 17.27 37.31
CA ASP A 282 -30.41 18.29 36.61
C ASP A 282 -31.00 19.19 37.70
N ASN A 283 -30.15 20.00 38.34
CA ASN A 283 -30.57 21.34 38.66
C ASN A 283 -30.53 22.05 37.31
N VAL A 284 -31.67 22.07 36.65
CA VAL A 284 -31.96 23.14 35.70
C VAL A 284 -32.14 24.39 36.57
N ASP A 285 -31.03 24.90 37.09
CA ASP A 285 -30.95 26.33 37.32
C ASP A 285 -31.05 26.90 35.91
N ILE A 286 -32.19 27.52 35.62
CA ILE A 286 -32.33 28.42 34.49
C ILE A 286 -31.33 29.53 34.79
N VAL A 287 -30.08 29.29 34.44
CA VAL A 287 -29.14 30.38 34.23
C VAL A 287 -29.74 31.07 33.03
N ASP A 288 -30.42 32.19 33.27
CA ASP A 288 -30.66 33.18 32.25
C ASP A 288 -29.32 33.34 31.53
N GLU A 289 -29.22 32.77 30.32
CA GLU A 289 -28.14 33.14 29.44
C GLU A 289 -28.18 34.66 29.43
N PRO A 290 -27.09 35.35 29.79
CA PRO A 290 -27.09 36.80 29.71
C PRO A 290 -27.49 37.08 28.28
N SER A 291 -28.71 37.60 28.10
CA SER A 291 -29.14 38.05 26.80
C SER A 291 -28.02 38.97 26.36
N ILE A 292 -27.37 38.63 25.24
CA ILE A 292 -26.32 39.46 24.70
C ILE A 292 -27.04 40.72 24.22
N ALA A 293 -27.32 41.62 25.17
CA ALA A 293 -27.65 43.01 24.95
C ALA A 293 -26.33 43.67 24.54
N GLY A 294 -25.85 43.28 23.36
CA GLY A 294 -24.60 43.72 22.78
C GLY A 294 -24.84 43.78 21.28
N GLY A 295 -25.06 45.00 20.78
CA GLY A 295 -25.33 45.26 19.37
C GLY A 295 -24.35 44.54 18.46
N PHE A 296 -24.83 44.19 17.26
CA PHE A 296 -24.01 43.58 16.21
C PHE A 296 -22.68 44.33 16.11
N ILE A 297 -21.59 43.72 16.56
CA ILE A 297 -20.24 44.23 16.33
C ILE A 297 -20.09 44.22 14.81
N HIS A 298 -20.28 45.38 14.18
CA HIS A 298 -20.03 45.59 12.76
C HIS A 298 -18.51 45.61 12.57
N ALA A 299 -17.89 44.43 12.59
CA ALA A 299 -16.52 44.27 12.15
C ALA A 299 -16.53 44.34 10.62
N ALA A 300 -16.04 45.45 10.06
CA ALA A 300 -15.82 45.55 8.62
C ALA A 300 -14.73 44.53 8.23
N PRO A 301 -15.00 43.60 7.29
CA PRO A 301 -14.00 42.63 6.88
C PRO A 301 -12.87 43.33 6.12
N VAL A 302 -11.64 43.26 6.64
CA VAL A 302 -10.44 43.82 6.00
C VAL A 302 -9.78 42.75 5.14
N PHE A 303 -9.80 42.95 3.82
CA PHE A 303 -9.13 42.09 2.84
C PHE A 303 -7.79 42.71 2.43
N ASN A 304 -6.71 42.36 3.13
CA ASN A 304 -5.36 42.80 2.81
C ASN A 304 -4.39 41.60 2.80
N SER A 305 -3.16 41.80 2.34
CA SER A 305 -2.17 40.71 2.27
C SER A 305 -1.81 40.13 3.65
N ALA A 306 -1.90 40.95 4.72
CA ALA A 306 -1.66 40.48 6.08
C ALA A 306 -2.78 39.54 6.56
N THR A 307 -4.04 39.85 6.25
CA THR A 307 -5.18 38.98 6.60
C THR A 307 -5.17 37.70 5.77
N LEU A 308 -4.74 37.73 4.50
CA LEU A 308 -4.50 36.53 3.70
C LEU A 308 -3.41 35.63 4.32
N TRP A 309 -2.29 36.21 4.76
CA TRP A 309 -1.22 35.46 5.44
C TRP A 309 -1.69 34.87 6.77
N GLN A 310 -2.44 35.64 7.56
CA GLN A 310 -3.02 35.14 8.82
C GLN A 310 -4.02 34.00 8.57
N GLN A 311 -4.90 34.12 7.56
CA GLN A 311 -5.80 33.06 7.14
C GLN A 311 -5.03 31.80 6.73
N PHE A 312 -3.98 31.95 5.92
CA PHE A 312 -3.15 30.85 5.49
C PHE A 312 -2.41 30.16 6.65
N LYS A 313 -1.76 30.93 7.53
CA LYS A 313 -1.08 30.39 8.72
C LYS A 313 -2.06 29.67 9.64
N THR A 314 -3.23 30.26 9.87
CA THR A 314 -4.26 29.70 10.74
C THR A 314 -4.82 28.40 10.16
N GLN A 315 -5.21 28.43 8.88
CA GLN A 315 -5.74 27.24 8.20
C GLN A 315 -4.71 26.12 8.17
N THR A 316 -3.46 26.41 7.83
CA THR A 316 -2.36 25.43 7.83
C THR A 316 -2.15 24.84 9.22
N THR A 317 -2.14 25.67 10.27
CA THR A 317 -1.99 25.20 11.66
C THR A 317 -3.16 24.30 12.08
N ILE A 318 -4.39 24.65 11.69
CA ILE A 318 -5.59 23.85 11.95
C ILE A 318 -5.48 22.49 11.23
N GLU A 319 -5.13 22.49 9.95
CA GLU A 319 -4.98 21.26 9.17
C GLU A 319 -3.91 20.34 9.74
N ILE A 320 -2.77 20.89 10.10
CA ILE A 320 -1.68 20.16 10.76
C ILE A 320 -2.16 19.58 12.09
N LYS A 321 -2.77 20.38 12.98
CA LYS A 321 -3.30 19.89 14.27
C LYS A 321 -4.35 18.80 14.09
N ARG A 322 -5.21 18.93 13.07
CA ARG A 322 -6.23 17.92 12.74
C ARG A 322 -5.57 16.63 12.25
N ALA A 323 -4.58 16.71 11.36
CA ALA A 323 -3.83 15.56 10.89
C ALA A 323 -3.15 14.80 12.04
N PHE A 324 -2.49 15.51 12.95
CA PHE A 324 -1.83 14.90 14.11
C PHE A 324 -2.78 14.24 15.11
N ARG A 325 -3.95 14.84 15.32
CA ARG A 325 -4.97 14.32 16.25
C ARG A 325 -5.91 13.32 15.58
N ASP A 326 -5.67 13.03 14.31
CA ASP A 326 -6.47 12.06 13.57
C ASP A 326 -6.20 10.67 14.16
N PRO A 327 -7.24 9.98 14.67
CA PRO A 327 -7.06 8.65 15.22
C PRO A 327 -6.53 7.62 14.21
N TYR A 328 -6.80 7.78 12.91
CA TYR A 328 -6.26 6.91 11.87
C TYR A 328 -4.73 7.05 11.78
N PHE A 329 -4.18 8.23 12.07
CA PHE A 329 -2.75 8.53 11.89
C PHE A 329 -2.01 7.90 13.04
N ILE A 330 -2.49 8.14 14.25
CA ILE A 330 -1.95 7.55 15.47
C ILE A 330 -1.98 6.02 15.38
N ALA A 331 -3.07 5.45 14.86
CA ALA A 331 -3.17 4.02 14.64
C ALA A 331 -2.12 3.49 13.65
N ILE A 332 -2.05 4.07 12.45
CA ILE A 332 -1.11 3.62 11.42
C ILE A 332 0.33 3.81 11.92
N ALA A 333 0.65 4.96 12.50
CA ALA A 333 1.96 5.26 13.08
C ALA A 333 2.34 4.25 14.17
N GLY A 334 1.42 3.94 15.09
CA GLY A 334 1.66 2.95 16.15
C GLY A 334 1.88 1.55 15.60
N THR A 335 1.08 1.12 14.63
CA THR A 335 1.26 -0.20 13.99
C THR A 335 2.54 -0.29 13.17
N ALA A 336 2.91 0.78 12.47
CA ALA A 336 4.16 0.85 11.71
C ALA A 336 5.37 0.83 12.64
N ALA A 337 5.32 1.57 13.75
CA ALA A 337 6.36 1.54 14.78
C ALA A 337 6.52 0.15 15.38
N GLY A 338 5.42 -0.52 15.76
CA GLY A 338 5.44 -1.89 16.26
C GLY A 338 6.02 -2.87 15.25
N PHE A 339 5.62 -2.75 13.98
CA PHE A 339 6.15 -3.56 12.89
C PHE A 339 7.67 -3.40 12.71
N LEU A 340 8.17 -2.16 12.70
CA LEU A 340 9.61 -1.89 12.59
C LEU A 340 10.41 -2.49 13.77
N LEU A 341 9.89 -2.36 14.99
CA LEU A 341 10.51 -2.95 16.18
C LEU A 341 10.58 -4.47 16.12
N MET A 342 9.60 -5.13 15.52
CA MET A 342 9.62 -6.57 15.38
C MET A 342 10.48 -7.05 14.20
N ASN A 343 10.55 -6.27 13.12
CA ASN A 343 11.36 -6.60 11.92
C ASN A 343 12.88 -6.35 12.13
N GLN A 344 13.29 -5.89 13.31
CA GLN A 344 14.71 -5.67 13.59
C GLN A 344 15.56 -6.95 13.46
N GLN A 345 14.98 -8.16 13.59
CA GLN A 345 15.73 -9.42 13.48
C GLN A 345 16.36 -9.64 12.10
N ALA A 346 15.80 -9.02 11.05
CA ALA A 346 16.37 -9.05 9.70
C ALA A 346 17.66 -8.22 9.58
N ILE A 347 17.87 -7.26 10.49
CA ILE A 347 19.09 -6.44 10.52
C ILE A 347 20.25 -7.30 11.02
N GLY A 348 21.41 -7.17 10.39
CA GLY A 348 22.63 -7.77 10.92
C GLY A 348 22.79 -9.26 10.63
N LYS A 349 22.10 -9.85 9.64
CA LYS A 349 22.33 -11.24 9.21
C LYS A 349 22.67 -11.26 7.72
N MET A 350 23.90 -11.65 7.38
CA MET A 350 24.33 -11.83 5.99
C MET A 350 25.01 -13.19 5.85
N TYR A 351 24.47 -14.05 4.98
CA TYR A 351 24.97 -15.41 4.75
C TYR A 351 25.18 -16.25 6.03
N GLY A 352 24.31 -16.11 7.02
CA GLY A 352 24.38 -16.84 8.30
C GLY A 352 25.38 -16.27 9.32
N VAL A 353 26.05 -15.15 9.00
CA VAL A 353 26.96 -14.44 9.90
C VAL A 353 26.30 -13.16 10.42
N ASN A 354 26.50 -12.88 11.70
CA ASN A 354 26.02 -11.64 12.31
C ASN A 354 26.90 -10.46 11.86
N THR A 355 26.29 -9.43 11.27
CA THR A 355 26.95 -8.17 10.91
C THR A 355 26.59 -7.06 11.91
N LEU A 356 27.47 -6.07 12.05
CA LEU A 356 27.20 -4.88 12.85
C LEU A 356 26.04 -4.08 12.25
N PRO A 357 25.11 -3.52 13.06
CA PRO A 357 23.97 -2.74 12.59
C PRO A 357 24.40 -1.31 12.23
N VAL A 358 25.30 -1.19 11.26
CA VAL A 358 25.76 0.09 10.70
C VAL A 358 24.59 0.88 10.13
N THR A 359 24.68 2.21 10.19
CA THR A 359 23.55 3.12 9.97
C THR A 359 22.89 2.93 8.60
N TYR A 360 23.66 2.72 7.54
CA TYR A 360 23.11 2.48 6.21
C TYR A 360 22.30 1.17 6.11
N GLN A 361 22.73 0.11 6.81
CA GLN A 361 22.04 -1.17 6.81
C GLN A 361 20.70 -1.05 7.55
N VAL A 362 20.70 -0.32 8.67
CA VAL A 362 19.48 -0.02 9.43
C VAL A 362 18.51 0.81 8.58
N LEU A 363 18.99 1.87 7.93
CA LEU A 363 18.19 2.71 7.02
C LEU A 363 17.64 1.92 5.83
N GLY A 364 18.45 1.08 5.19
CA GLY A 364 18.03 0.28 4.03
C GLY A 364 16.93 -0.73 4.37
N ILE A 365 17.10 -1.47 5.47
CA ILE A 365 16.14 -2.51 5.89
C ILE A 365 14.84 -1.88 6.40
N LEU A 366 14.95 -0.89 7.30
CA LEU A 366 13.77 -0.22 7.86
C LEU A 366 13.05 0.60 6.78
N GLY A 367 13.78 1.35 5.96
CA GLY A 367 13.22 2.16 4.87
C GLY A 367 12.48 1.32 3.83
N GLY A 368 13.09 0.22 3.37
CA GLY A 368 12.44 -0.70 2.44
C GLY A 368 11.16 -1.33 3.00
N SER A 369 11.19 -1.73 4.27
CA SER A 369 10.03 -2.29 4.97
C SER A 369 8.92 -1.25 5.22
N PHE A 370 9.29 0.03 5.34
CA PHE A 370 8.39 1.14 5.64
C PHE A 370 7.75 1.77 4.38
N ALA A 371 8.34 1.59 3.20
CA ALA A 371 7.86 2.21 1.96
C ALA A 371 6.40 1.88 1.64
N LEU A 372 5.97 0.63 1.89
CA LEU A 372 4.58 0.21 1.71
C LEU A 372 3.63 0.90 2.70
N PHE A 373 4.05 1.13 3.94
CA PHE A 373 3.27 1.92 4.91
C PHE A 373 3.05 3.34 4.42
N MET A 374 4.12 3.98 3.93
CA MET A 374 4.05 5.34 3.43
C MET A 374 3.10 5.44 2.23
N LEU A 375 3.16 4.48 1.30
CA LEU A 375 2.27 4.41 0.16
C LEU A 375 0.79 4.32 0.57
N ILE A 376 0.46 3.36 1.44
CA ILE A 376 -0.92 3.17 1.93
C ILE A 376 -1.38 4.40 2.70
N LEU A 377 -0.55 4.93 3.59
CA LEU A 377 -0.82 6.09 4.42
C LEU A 377 -1.10 7.32 3.54
N ILE A 378 -0.24 7.64 2.57
CA ILE A 378 -0.40 8.81 1.69
C ILE A 378 -1.69 8.68 0.87
N THR A 379 -1.91 7.50 0.28
CA THR A 379 -3.09 7.23 -0.55
C THR A 379 -4.39 7.37 0.25
N PHE A 380 -4.42 6.82 1.47
CA PHE A 380 -5.57 6.90 2.37
C PHE A 380 -5.79 8.33 2.86
N TYR A 381 -4.74 8.99 3.38
CA TYR A 381 -4.82 10.33 3.95
C TYR A 381 -5.16 11.41 2.93
N ALA A 382 -4.68 11.28 1.69
CA ALA A 382 -5.09 12.18 0.61
C ALA A 382 -6.62 12.20 0.45
N GLY A 383 -7.26 11.02 0.48
CA GLY A 383 -8.72 10.91 0.44
C GLY A 383 -9.38 11.45 1.70
N GLN A 384 -8.88 11.14 2.89
CA GLN A 384 -9.47 11.63 4.14
C GLN A 384 -9.42 13.15 4.24
N ILE A 385 -8.27 13.78 4.00
CA ILE A 385 -8.10 15.23 4.13
C ILE A 385 -8.93 16.02 3.11
N VAL A 386 -9.03 15.53 1.86
CA VAL A 386 -9.81 16.21 0.82
C VAL A 386 -11.31 16.13 1.11
N TRP A 387 -11.81 15.00 1.61
CA TRP A 387 -13.25 14.73 1.77
C TRP A 387 -13.81 15.02 3.17
N ARG A 388 -12.94 15.30 4.15
CA ARG A 388 -13.30 15.44 5.56
C ARG A 388 -14.50 16.37 5.81
N GLU A 389 -14.50 17.56 5.21
CA GLU A 389 -15.56 18.56 5.43
C GLU A 389 -16.90 18.08 4.88
N ARG A 390 -16.90 17.32 3.78
CA ARG A 390 -18.13 16.74 3.20
C ARG A 390 -18.69 15.62 4.06
N GLU A 391 -17.82 14.79 4.61
CA GLU A 391 -18.22 13.70 5.52
C GLU A 391 -18.80 14.26 6.83
N LEU A 392 -18.27 15.39 7.29
CA LEU A 392 -18.81 16.14 8.43
C LEU A 392 -20.01 17.04 8.08
N LYS A 393 -20.46 17.06 6.82
CA LYS A 393 -21.53 17.95 6.30
C LYS A 393 -21.30 19.44 6.59
N ALA A 394 -20.03 19.83 6.68
CA ALA A 394 -19.58 21.19 6.97
C ALA A 394 -19.03 21.90 5.71
N ASP A 395 -18.99 21.22 4.57
CA ASP A 395 -18.49 21.73 3.30
C ASP A 395 -19.21 23.00 2.85
N GLN A 396 -20.54 23.05 2.93
CA GLN A 396 -21.32 24.24 2.56
C GLN A 396 -21.00 25.47 3.42
N ILE A 397 -20.76 25.25 4.72
CA ILE A 397 -20.39 26.33 5.66
C ILE A 397 -18.98 26.82 5.36
N MET A 398 -18.04 25.90 5.15
CA MET A 398 -16.65 26.22 4.83
C MET A 398 -16.52 26.92 3.46
N ASP A 399 -17.36 26.53 2.49
CA ASP A 399 -17.38 27.12 1.15
C ASP A 399 -17.98 28.52 1.13
N ALA A 400 -18.77 28.91 2.14
CA ALA A 400 -19.31 30.26 2.29
C ALA A 400 -18.29 31.27 2.86
N LEU A 401 -17.17 30.79 3.44
CA LEU A 401 -16.15 31.67 4.02
C LEU A 401 -15.46 32.52 2.94
N PRO A 402 -15.20 33.82 3.15
CA PRO A 402 -14.55 34.69 2.16
C PRO A 402 -13.03 34.46 2.09
N ILE A 403 -12.61 33.20 1.90
CA ILE A 403 -11.22 32.77 1.71
C ILE A 403 -10.97 32.34 0.26
N PRO A 404 -9.85 32.70 -0.38
CA PRO A 404 -9.47 32.18 -1.68
C PRO A 404 -9.29 30.65 -1.68
N ASN A 405 -9.60 29.97 -2.79
CA ASN A 405 -9.54 28.50 -2.90
C ASN A 405 -8.14 27.91 -2.68
N TRP A 406 -7.09 28.66 -3.03
CA TRP A 406 -5.71 28.18 -2.88
C TRP A 406 -5.32 28.02 -1.41
N ILE A 407 -5.92 28.80 -0.48
CA ILE A 407 -5.60 28.72 0.95
C ILE A 407 -5.96 27.33 1.52
N PRO A 408 -7.23 26.90 1.55
CA PRO A 408 -7.58 25.58 2.07
C PRO A 408 -6.91 24.46 1.29
N MET A 409 -6.70 24.61 -0.01
CA MET A 409 -6.01 23.62 -0.83
C MET A 409 -4.55 23.44 -0.40
N VAL A 410 -3.75 24.52 -0.40
CA VAL A 410 -2.32 24.46 -0.07
C VAL A 410 -2.13 24.09 1.40
N SER A 411 -2.97 24.60 2.32
CA SER A 411 -2.92 24.21 3.73
C SER A 411 -3.11 22.71 3.93
N LYS A 412 -4.08 22.10 3.23
CA LYS A 412 -4.30 20.65 3.26
C LYS A 412 -3.17 19.85 2.61
N MET A 413 -2.62 20.35 1.50
CA MET A 413 -1.50 19.73 0.82
C MET A 413 -0.23 19.75 1.69
N ILE A 414 0.06 20.86 2.38
CA ILE A 414 1.16 20.96 3.36
C ILE A 414 0.93 19.99 4.51
N ALA A 415 -0.28 19.92 5.06
CA ALA A 415 -0.59 18.96 6.11
C ALA A 415 -0.37 17.51 5.63
N LEU A 416 -0.76 17.18 4.40
CA LEU A 416 -0.52 15.87 3.81
C LEU A 416 0.98 15.55 3.64
N ILE A 417 1.79 16.52 3.18
CA ILE A 417 3.25 16.35 2.99
C ILE A 417 4.00 16.22 4.33
N LEU A 418 3.50 16.88 5.38
CA LEU A 418 4.11 16.78 6.71
C LEU A 418 3.90 15.41 7.35
N ILE A 419 2.77 14.72 7.08
CA ILE A 419 2.47 13.40 7.66
C ILE A 419 3.62 12.40 7.39
N PRO A 420 4.08 12.15 6.16
CA PRO A 420 5.28 11.33 5.91
C PRO A 420 6.54 11.85 6.60
N GLY A 421 6.77 13.17 6.65
CA GLY A 421 7.94 13.72 7.34
C GLY A 421 8.01 13.33 8.83
N ILE A 422 6.86 13.32 9.50
CA ILE A 422 6.77 12.88 10.90
C ILE A 422 7.01 11.37 11.01
N MET A 423 6.45 10.58 10.09
CA MET A 423 6.65 9.13 10.06
C MET A 423 8.12 8.75 9.86
N LEU A 424 8.87 9.54 9.07
CA LEU A 424 10.31 9.40 8.92
C LEU A 424 11.07 9.76 10.20
N ALA A 425 10.62 10.77 10.95
CA ALA A 425 11.17 11.07 12.27
C ALA A 425 10.95 9.90 13.25
N VAL A 426 9.78 9.25 13.22
CA VAL A 426 9.51 8.03 14.00
C VAL A 426 10.47 6.90 13.59
N LEU A 427 10.68 6.71 12.29
CA LEU A 427 11.64 5.72 11.77
C LEU A 427 13.06 6.00 12.25
N MET A 428 13.50 7.25 12.24
CA MET A 428 14.81 7.66 12.77
C MET A 428 14.96 7.30 14.25
N VAL A 429 13.97 7.62 15.08
CA VAL A 429 13.98 7.31 16.52
C VAL A 429 14.05 5.79 16.74
N ILE A 430 13.28 5.01 15.98
CA ILE A 430 13.31 3.55 16.06
C ILE A 430 14.64 2.98 15.59
N GLY A 431 15.20 3.50 14.50
CA GLY A 431 16.51 3.08 13.97
C GLY A 431 17.63 3.28 14.97
N VAL A 432 17.73 4.48 15.55
CA VAL A 432 18.68 4.78 16.63
C VAL A 432 18.43 3.91 17.86
N GLY A 433 17.16 3.69 18.23
CA GLY A 433 16.79 2.79 19.33
C GLY A 433 17.25 1.35 19.11
N ILE A 434 17.09 0.81 17.90
CA ILE A 434 17.54 -0.54 17.53
C ILE A 434 19.08 -0.63 17.57
N GLN A 435 19.79 0.36 17.04
CA GLN A 435 21.26 0.40 17.11
C GLN A 435 21.75 0.41 18.57
N THR A 436 21.12 1.24 19.42
CA THR A 436 21.39 1.30 20.86
C THR A 436 21.16 -0.05 21.54
N TRP A 437 20.03 -0.71 21.26
CA TRP A 437 19.68 -1.99 21.87
C TRP A 437 20.63 -3.12 21.48
N ARG A 438 21.19 -3.04 20.26
CA ARG A 438 22.20 -3.99 19.75
C ARG A 438 23.63 -3.65 20.17
N GLY A 439 23.84 -2.62 21.00
CA GLY A 439 25.16 -2.23 21.48
C GLY A 439 26.03 -1.50 20.46
N PHE A 440 25.43 -0.94 19.40
CA PHE A 440 26.13 -0.12 18.41
C PHE A 440 25.83 1.37 18.66
N TYR A 441 26.87 2.14 18.99
CA TYR A 441 26.75 3.53 19.43
C TYR A 441 27.30 4.56 18.43
N ASP A 442 27.90 4.13 17.32
CA ASP A 442 28.41 5.02 16.26
C ASP A 442 27.25 5.50 15.37
N TYR A 443 26.42 6.38 15.93
CA TYR A 443 25.26 6.93 15.23
C TYR A 443 25.68 7.98 14.20
N GLU A 444 25.52 7.66 12.93
CA GLU A 444 25.68 8.64 11.85
C GLU A 444 24.39 9.46 11.68
N ILE A 445 24.11 10.35 12.63
CA ILE A 445 22.89 11.19 12.62
C ILE A 445 22.77 11.99 11.32
N HIS A 446 23.90 12.46 10.80
CA HIS A 446 23.94 13.19 9.53
C HIS A 446 23.47 12.33 8.34
N LEU A 447 23.75 11.02 8.36
CA LEU A 447 23.29 10.07 7.35
C LEU A 447 21.77 9.84 7.46
N TYR A 448 21.25 9.69 8.68
CA TYR A 448 19.80 9.66 8.91
C TYR A 448 19.09 10.89 8.32
N LEU A 449 19.62 12.09 8.59
CA LEU A 449 19.03 13.33 8.11
C LEU A 449 19.06 13.43 6.58
N LYS A 450 20.20 13.10 5.95
CA LYS A 450 20.35 13.11 4.49
C LYS A 450 19.42 12.08 3.83
N GLN A 451 19.47 10.82 4.26
CA GLN A 451 18.64 9.77 3.65
C GLN A 451 17.15 10.06 3.85
N LEU A 452 16.70 10.23 5.10
CA LEU A 452 15.27 10.27 5.39
C LEU A 452 14.64 11.60 4.94
N PHE A 453 15.24 12.74 5.28
CA PHE A 453 14.59 14.04 5.08
C PHE A 453 14.97 14.75 3.78
N LEU A 454 16.11 14.43 3.18
CA LEU A 454 16.50 15.00 1.88
C LEU A 454 16.21 14.03 0.73
N LEU A 455 16.46 12.73 0.92
CA LEU A 455 16.21 11.74 -0.12
C LEU A 455 14.77 11.25 -0.12
N ASP A 456 14.36 10.52 0.91
CA ASP A 456 13.08 9.82 0.91
C ASP A 456 11.88 10.77 1.06
N TRP A 457 11.98 11.79 1.91
CA TRP A 457 10.86 12.71 2.16
C TRP A 457 10.40 13.46 0.91
N THR A 458 11.31 13.84 0.01
CA THR A 458 10.90 14.52 -1.22
C THR A 458 10.12 13.61 -2.15
N ASP A 459 10.47 12.31 -2.19
CA ASP A 459 9.79 11.34 -3.05
C ASP A 459 8.38 11.08 -2.52
N TYR A 460 8.23 10.98 -1.20
CA TYR A 460 6.91 10.96 -0.56
C TYR A 460 6.14 12.27 -0.74
N ALA A 461 6.80 13.43 -0.71
CA ALA A 461 6.15 14.71 -0.93
C ALA A 461 5.59 14.83 -2.36
N LEU A 462 6.35 14.38 -3.37
CA LEU A 462 5.88 14.27 -4.75
C LEU A 462 4.64 13.37 -4.81
N LEU A 463 4.69 12.20 -4.16
CA LEU A 463 3.57 11.26 -4.13
C LEU A 463 2.33 11.85 -3.44
N CYS A 464 2.50 12.63 -2.37
CA CYS A 464 1.41 13.37 -1.72
C CYS A 464 0.72 14.33 -2.69
N VAL A 465 1.49 15.09 -3.48
CA VAL A 465 0.94 16.01 -4.48
C VAL A 465 0.16 15.27 -5.56
N LEU A 466 0.69 14.15 -6.06
CA LEU A 466 0.01 13.29 -7.03
C LEU A 466 -1.32 12.75 -6.46
N ALA A 467 -1.27 12.17 -5.26
CA ALA A 467 -2.46 11.61 -4.59
C ALA A 467 -3.53 12.66 -4.32
N PHE A 468 -3.12 13.86 -3.90
CA PHE A 468 -4.01 14.99 -3.70
C PHE A 468 -4.64 15.48 -5.01
N ALA A 469 -3.85 15.58 -6.09
CA ALA A 469 -4.35 15.98 -7.41
C ALA A 469 -5.38 14.98 -7.95
N ILE A 470 -5.12 13.68 -7.84
CA ILE A 470 -6.08 12.65 -8.26
C ILE A 470 -7.40 12.77 -7.46
N GLN A 471 -7.33 12.95 -6.14
CA GLN A 471 -8.52 13.07 -5.31
C GLN A 471 -9.36 14.33 -5.63
N THR A 472 -8.71 15.44 -5.94
CA THR A 472 -9.40 16.70 -6.28
C THR A 472 -10.00 16.67 -7.69
N ILE A 473 -9.28 16.14 -8.68
CA ILE A 473 -9.73 16.09 -10.08
C ILE A 473 -10.90 15.12 -10.25
N VAL A 474 -10.80 13.92 -9.69
CA VAL A 474 -11.79 12.84 -9.91
C VAL A 474 -13.11 13.12 -9.20
N ASN A 475 -13.09 13.85 -8.08
CA ASN A 475 -14.28 14.18 -7.27
C ASN A 475 -15.14 12.95 -6.89
N HIS A 476 -14.50 11.80 -6.67
CA HIS A 476 -15.15 10.64 -6.04
C HIS A 476 -14.13 9.89 -5.17
N LYS A 477 -14.29 9.92 -3.84
CA LYS A 477 -13.29 9.43 -2.85
C LYS A 477 -12.73 8.05 -3.19
N TYR A 478 -13.64 7.09 -3.41
CA TYR A 478 -13.26 5.69 -3.70
C TYR A 478 -12.62 5.52 -5.08
N LEU A 479 -13.02 6.36 -6.06
CA LEU A 479 -12.44 6.29 -7.41
C LEU A 479 -11.04 6.91 -7.42
N GLY A 480 -10.82 7.96 -6.62
CA GLY A 480 -9.49 8.52 -6.40
C GLY A 480 -8.53 7.51 -5.75
N HIS A 481 -8.99 6.77 -4.74
CA HIS A 481 -8.18 5.67 -4.17
C HIS A 481 -7.92 4.57 -5.20
N PHE A 482 -8.92 4.20 -6.01
CA PHE A 482 -8.76 3.20 -7.06
C PHE A 482 -7.73 3.63 -8.11
N ILE A 483 -7.76 4.89 -8.56
CA ILE A 483 -6.80 5.42 -9.53
C ILE A 483 -5.38 5.44 -8.95
N MET A 484 -5.22 5.75 -7.66
CA MET A 484 -3.91 5.62 -7.00
C MET A 484 -3.40 4.18 -7.00
N ILE A 485 -4.27 3.20 -6.72
CA ILE A 485 -3.91 1.79 -6.80
C ILE A 485 -3.49 1.43 -8.24
N LEU A 486 -4.29 1.81 -9.25
CA LEU A 486 -3.93 1.59 -10.65
C LEU A 486 -2.60 2.25 -11.05
N TYR A 487 -2.30 3.44 -10.53
CA TYR A 487 -1.02 4.10 -10.75
C TYR A 487 0.15 3.25 -10.23
N PHE A 488 0.06 2.72 -9.01
CA PHE A 488 1.11 1.86 -8.47
C PHE A 488 1.24 0.55 -9.23
N LEU A 489 0.12 -0.06 -9.62
CA LEU A 489 0.13 -1.27 -10.44
C LEU A 489 0.77 -0.99 -11.79
N PHE A 490 0.39 0.10 -12.44
CA PHE A 490 1.03 0.52 -13.68
C PHE A 490 2.53 0.74 -13.50
N GLY A 491 2.97 1.39 -12.43
CA GLY A 491 4.40 1.57 -12.14
C GLY A 491 5.17 0.27 -11.89
N MET A 492 4.53 -0.75 -11.30
CA MET A 492 5.15 -2.08 -11.12
C MET A 492 5.32 -2.84 -12.44
N PHE A 493 4.49 -2.52 -13.44
CA PHE A 493 4.41 -3.30 -14.69
C PHE A 493 4.70 -2.49 -15.95
N SER A 494 5.07 -1.22 -15.83
CA SER A 494 5.24 -0.31 -16.96
C SER A 494 6.41 -0.70 -17.86
N GLY A 495 7.48 -1.27 -17.29
CA GLY A 495 8.60 -1.78 -18.09
C GLY A 495 8.19 -2.85 -19.09
N GLN A 496 7.14 -3.61 -18.74
CA GLN A 496 6.60 -4.73 -19.51
C GLN A 496 5.85 -4.23 -20.75
N PHE A 497 5.41 -2.97 -20.75
CA PHE A 497 4.84 -2.29 -21.92
C PHE A 497 5.91 -1.58 -22.77
N GLY A 498 7.20 -1.83 -22.52
CA GLY A 498 8.32 -1.11 -23.14
C GLY A 498 8.46 0.34 -22.66
N LEU A 499 7.76 0.72 -21.58
CA LEU A 499 7.87 2.02 -20.92
C LEU A 499 8.95 1.98 -19.84
N ASP A 500 10.12 1.47 -20.21
CA ASP A 500 11.29 1.28 -19.32
C ASP A 500 12.00 2.60 -18.96
N HIS A 501 11.69 3.70 -19.67
CA HIS A 501 12.43 4.93 -19.49
C HIS A 501 12.06 5.58 -18.18
N THR A 502 13.09 5.89 -17.38
CA THR A 502 12.98 6.60 -16.10
C THR A 502 12.09 7.85 -16.14
N LEU A 503 12.05 8.60 -17.25
CA LEU A 503 11.23 9.81 -17.40
C LEU A 503 9.71 9.54 -17.40
N TYR A 504 9.26 8.30 -17.55
CA TYR A 504 7.84 7.95 -17.50
C TYR A 504 7.29 7.74 -16.10
N HIS A 505 8.15 7.40 -15.12
CA HIS A 505 7.70 7.07 -13.77
C HIS A 505 7.74 8.30 -12.87
N PHE A 506 6.58 8.76 -12.40
CA PHE A 506 6.51 9.95 -11.56
C PHE A 506 7.25 9.74 -10.23
N GLY A 507 8.14 10.67 -9.89
CA GLY A 507 9.02 10.56 -8.73
C GLY A 507 10.20 9.60 -8.93
N SER A 508 10.51 9.23 -10.18
CA SER A 508 11.69 8.44 -10.50
C SER A 508 13.01 9.18 -10.31
N GLY A 509 14.08 8.40 -10.17
CA GLY A 509 15.45 8.84 -10.25
C GLY A 509 16.40 7.65 -10.18
N SER A 510 17.67 7.86 -10.51
CA SER A 510 18.71 6.90 -10.12
C SER A 510 18.71 6.85 -8.59
N ASN A 511 18.40 5.69 -8.00
CA ASN A 511 18.64 5.48 -6.58
C ASN A 511 20.08 5.95 -6.28
N ALA A 512 20.26 6.63 -5.15
CA ALA A 512 21.57 6.97 -4.63
C ALA A 512 21.92 5.95 -3.55
N PRO A 513 22.42 4.75 -3.93
CA PRO A 513 22.85 3.78 -2.94
C PRO A 513 23.97 4.40 -2.11
N TYR A 514 23.86 4.27 -0.79
CA TYR A 514 24.91 4.68 0.12
C TYR A 514 25.90 3.53 0.33
N SER A 515 27.18 3.87 0.36
CA SER A 515 28.27 2.99 0.79
C SER A 515 29.18 3.76 1.74
N ASP A 516 29.66 3.12 2.80
CA ASP A 516 30.65 3.73 3.71
C ASP A 516 31.94 4.15 2.96
N MET A 517 32.24 3.54 1.81
CA MET A 517 33.42 3.86 1.00
C MET A 517 33.26 5.12 0.13
N ASN A 518 32.09 5.31 -0.51
CA ASN A 518 31.87 6.35 -1.52
C ASN A 518 30.80 7.37 -1.10
N GLY A 519 30.19 7.20 0.06
CA GLY A 519 28.98 7.90 0.45
C GLY A 519 27.88 7.71 -0.59
N PHE A 520 27.29 8.82 -1.04
CA PHE A 520 26.26 8.86 -2.09
C PHE A 520 26.82 9.24 -3.48
N GLU A 521 28.13 9.45 -3.61
CA GLU A 521 28.74 9.84 -4.88
C GLU A 521 28.91 8.63 -5.81
N PRO A 522 28.74 8.80 -7.13
CA PRO A 522 28.48 10.04 -7.88
C PRO A 522 26.97 10.35 -8.11
N TYR A 523 26.07 9.72 -7.36
CA TYR A 523 24.63 9.69 -7.71
C TYR A 523 23.86 10.96 -7.34
N ILE A 524 24.28 11.71 -6.32
CA ILE A 524 23.57 12.91 -5.81
C ILE A 524 23.22 13.90 -6.91
N TRP A 525 24.19 14.21 -7.79
CA TRP A 525 23.98 15.23 -8.82
C TRP A 525 22.89 14.80 -9.80
N ARG A 526 22.96 13.53 -10.25
CA ARG A 526 21.97 12.94 -11.16
C ARG A 526 20.58 12.97 -10.51
N LEU A 527 20.49 12.56 -9.24
CA LEU A 527 19.23 12.54 -8.50
C LEU A 527 18.62 13.94 -8.36
N SER A 528 19.43 14.97 -8.15
CA SER A 528 18.96 16.35 -7.99
C SER A 528 18.21 16.86 -9.23
N TRP A 529 18.69 16.54 -10.44
CA TRP A 529 18.01 16.89 -11.69
C TRP A 529 16.65 16.21 -11.83
N TYR A 530 16.54 14.93 -11.48
CA TYR A 530 15.28 14.20 -11.46
C TYR A 530 14.29 14.82 -10.46
N LYS A 531 14.76 15.22 -9.28
CA LYS A 531 13.92 15.89 -8.27
C LYS A 531 13.43 17.25 -8.74
N MET A 532 14.26 18.04 -9.42
CA MET A 532 13.83 19.31 -10.02
C MET A 532 12.82 19.12 -11.14
N TYR A 533 13.03 18.11 -11.99
CA TYR A 533 12.10 17.72 -13.06
C TYR A 533 10.72 17.35 -12.50
N TRP A 534 10.65 16.39 -11.58
CA TRP A 534 9.38 15.98 -10.99
C TRP A 534 8.79 17.02 -10.03
N GLY A 535 9.64 17.83 -9.39
CA GLY A 535 9.21 19.00 -8.60
C GLY A 535 8.46 20.02 -9.45
N ALA A 536 8.96 20.34 -10.66
CA ALA A 536 8.24 21.20 -11.60
C ALA A 536 6.89 20.60 -12.02
N CYS A 537 6.86 19.29 -12.29
CA CYS A 537 5.62 18.56 -12.57
C CYS A 537 4.61 18.64 -11.40
N ALA A 538 5.08 18.45 -10.16
CA ALA A 538 4.25 18.52 -8.97
C ALA A 538 3.62 19.91 -8.79
N VAL A 539 4.35 20.99 -9.09
CA VAL A 539 3.79 22.35 -9.06
C VAL A 539 2.69 22.53 -10.12
N LEU A 540 2.87 21.97 -11.33
CA LEU A 540 1.81 21.95 -12.35
C LEU A 540 0.56 21.18 -11.88
N LEU A 541 0.75 20.04 -11.21
CA LEU A 541 -0.34 19.27 -10.59
C LEU A 541 -1.03 20.06 -9.46
N ALA A 542 -0.30 20.85 -8.68
CA ALA A 542 -0.88 21.71 -7.66
C ALA A 542 -1.73 22.84 -8.27
N PHE A 543 -1.30 23.44 -9.39
CA PHE A 543 -2.14 24.38 -10.16
C PHE A 543 -3.41 23.71 -10.70
N ALA A 544 -3.29 22.50 -11.26
CA ALA A 544 -4.44 21.73 -11.71
C ALA A 544 -5.42 21.45 -10.55
N SER A 545 -4.90 21.04 -9.39
CA SER A 545 -5.70 20.81 -8.17
C SER A 545 -6.47 22.06 -7.74
N ASN A 546 -5.86 23.24 -7.86
CA ASN A 546 -6.49 24.51 -7.49
C ASN A 546 -7.65 24.88 -8.44
N LEU A 547 -7.45 24.67 -9.75
CA LEU A 547 -8.46 24.95 -10.76
C LEU A 547 -9.68 24.02 -10.61
N PHE A 548 -9.43 22.74 -10.33
CA PHE A 548 -10.45 21.70 -10.11
C PHE A 548 -11.01 21.65 -8.68
N TRP A 549 -10.58 22.57 -7.79
CA TRP A 549 -11.07 22.63 -6.42
C TRP A 549 -12.58 22.85 -6.40
N ASN A 550 -13.29 21.93 -5.75
CA ASN A 550 -14.74 21.97 -5.70
C ASN A 550 -15.21 22.83 -4.54
N ARG A 551 -16.01 23.84 -4.88
CA ARG A 551 -16.64 24.78 -3.96
C ARG A 551 -18.10 24.93 -4.36
N GLY A 552 -19.02 24.65 -3.45
CA GLY A 552 -20.46 24.56 -3.68
C GLY A 552 -20.91 23.20 -4.22
N LEU A 553 -22.20 23.12 -4.58
CA LEU A 553 -22.82 21.90 -5.14
C LEU A 553 -22.16 21.55 -6.48
N SER A 554 -21.46 20.41 -6.50
CA SER A 554 -20.69 19.97 -7.66
C SER A 554 -21.59 19.50 -8.80
N GLY A 555 -21.54 20.19 -9.94
CA GLY A 555 -22.08 19.71 -11.21
C GLY A 555 -21.18 18.66 -11.89
N ASP A 556 -21.63 18.16 -13.05
CA ASP A 556 -20.91 17.17 -13.85
C ASP A 556 -19.49 17.59 -14.23
N PHE A 557 -18.62 16.63 -14.56
CA PHE A 557 -17.22 16.87 -14.92
C PHE A 557 -17.04 17.93 -16.03
N LYS A 558 -17.94 17.95 -17.03
CA LYS A 558 -17.93 18.96 -18.11
C LYS A 558 -18.10 20.38 -17.59
N TYR A 559 -19.03 20.59 -16.66
CA TYR A 559 -19.26 21.88 -16.03
C TYR A 559 -18.04 22.32 -15.21
N ARG A 560 -17.42 21.38 -14.49
CA ARG A 560 -16.17 21.65 -13.74
C ARG A 560 -15.02 22.06 -14.65
N ALA A 561 -14.88 21.44 -15.82
CA ALA A 561 -13.86 21.82 -16.79
C ALA A 561 -14.10 23.23 -17.38
N GLN A 562 -15.35 23.63 -17.57
CA GLN A 562 -15.70 25.00 -17.98
C GLN A 562 -15.38 26.02 -16.87
N LEU A 563 -15.74 25.71 -15.61
CA LEU A 563 -15.37 26.52 -14.44
C LEU A 563 -13.86 26.62 -14.25
N ALA A 564 -13.11 25.55 -14.50
CA ALA A 564 -11.66 25.58 -14.41
C ALA A 564 -11.07 26.59 -15.40
N LYS A 565 -11.61 26.67 -16.64
CA LYS A 565 -11.20 27.66 -17.63
C LYS A 565 -11.51 29.10 -17.20
N SER A 566 -12.68 29.34 -16.60
CA SER A 566 -13.06 30.69 -16.15
C SER A 566 -12.28 31.14 -14.90
N ARG A 567 -11.69 30.21 -14.14
CA ARG A 567 -10.85 30.50 -12.96
C ARG A 567 -9.38 30.78 -13.29
N VAL A 568 -8.96 30.66 -14.55
CA VAL A 568 -7.57 30.94 -14.94
C VAL A 568 -7.29 32.44 -14.87
N THR A 569 -6.51 32.84 -13.87
CA THR A 569 -5.99 34.20 -13.75
C THR A 569 -4.65 34.36 -14.49
N PRO A 570 -4.23 35.59 -14.84
CA PRO A 570 -2.92 35.83 -15.47
C PRO A 570 -1.75 35.25 -14.65
N SER A 571 -1.82 35.31 -13.32
CA SER A 571 -0.80 34.76 -12.43
C SER A 571 -0.70 33.23 -12.52
N ILE A 572 -1.84 32.53 -12.58
CA ILE A 572 -1.86 31.07 -12.77
C ILE A 572 -1.34 30.71 -14.15
N LYS A 573 -1.72 31.45 -15.21
CA LYS A 573 -1.23 31.23 -16.57
C LYS A 573 0.29 31.38 -16.66
N ASN A 574 0.85 32.43 -16.06
CA ASN A 574 2.30 32.66 -16.03
C ASN A 574 3.01 31.56 -15.23
N GLY A 575 2.45 31.14 -14.10
CA GLY A 575 2.98 30.00 -13.31
C GLY A 575 3.04 28.71 -14.12
N ILE A 576 1.94 28.35 -14.80
CA ILE A 576 1.88 27.17 -15.67
C ILE A 576 2.92 27.26 -16.79
N PHE A 577 3.10 28.43 -17.40
CA PHE A 577 4.08 28.63 -18.46
C PHE A 577 5.52 28.45 -17.96
N VAL A 578 5.89 29.10 -16.85
CA VAL A 578 7.24 29.03 -16.27
C VAL A 578 7.58 27.61 -15.83
N PHE A 579 6.71 26.97 -15.05
CA PHE A 579 6.97 25.59 -14.60
C PHE A 579 6.87 24.57 -15.74
N GLY A 580 6.09 24.85 -16.78
CA GLY A 580 6.09 24.08 -18.02
C GLY A 580 7.43 24.14 -18.76
N LEU A 581 8.04 25.32 -18.86
CA LEU A 581 9.38 25.48 -19.44
C LEU A 581 10.45 24.78 -18.60
N LEU A 582 10.40 24.88 -17.27
CA LEU A 582 11.33 24.17 -16.38
C LEU A 582 11.20 22.66 -16.52
N PHE A 583 9.98 22.13 -16.58
CA PHE A 583 9.72 20.70 -16.77
C PHE A 583 10.31 20.20 -18.10
N ILE A 584 10.07 20.92 -19.20
CA ILE A 584 10.62 20.56 -20.51
C ILE A 584 12.15 20.70 -20.51
N GLY A 585 12.70 21.75 -19.89
CA GLY A 585 14.14 22.01 -19.82
C GLY A 585 14.89 20.91 -19.07
N PHE A 586 14.48 20.59 -17.85
CA PHE A 586 15.10 19.50 -17.08
C PHE A 586 14.87 18.13 -17.72
N GLY A 587 13.68 17.88 -18.28
CA GLY A 587 13.39 16.64 -19.01
C GLY A 587 14.28 16.46 -20.23
N SER A 588 14.49 17.52 -21.01
CA SER A 588 15.40 17.53 -22.17
C SER A 588 16.84 17.28 -21.77
N PHE A 589 17.29 17.88 -20.67
CA PHE A 589 18.63 17.65 -20.14
C PHE A 589 18.86 16.20 -19.69
N ILE A 590 17.89 15.63 -18.96
CA ILE A 590 17.94 14.22 -18.55
C ILE A 590 17.96 13.31 -19.79
N PHE A 591 17.07 13.55 -20.75
CA PHE A 591 17.00 12.76 -21.99
C PHE A 591 18.30 12.84 -22.80
N TYR A 592 18.91 14.03 -22.91
CA TYR A 592 20.20 14.20 -23.56
C TYR A 592 21.29 13.39 -22.86
N ASN A 593 21.32 13.41 -21.53
CA ASN A 593 22.30 12.64 -20.76
C ASN A 593 22.08 11.12 -20.87
N THR A 594 20.83 10.65 -20.83
CA THR A 594 20.53 9.21 -20.81
C THR A 594 20.58 8.57 -22.20
N ASN A 595 20.21 9.30 -23.26
CA ASN A 595 19.97 8.70 -24.58
C ASN A 595 20.95 9.15 -25.66
N ILE A 596 21.64 10.29 -25.47
CA ILE A 596 22.61 10.82 -26.44
C ILE A 596 24.04 10.64 -25.92
N LEU A 597 24.32 11.06 -24.69
CA LEU A 597 25.64 10.86 -24.08
C LEU A 597 25.88 9.42 -23.61
N ASN A 598 24.82 8.73 -23.22
CA ASN A 598 24.86 7.32 -22.83
C ASN A 598 23.96 6.51 -23.77
N GLU A 599 24.25 5.22 -23.89
CA GLU A 599 23.42 4.30 -24.65
C GLU A 599 22.27 3.77 -23.78
N TYR A 600 21.06 4.26 -24.05
CA TYR A 600 19.85 3.69 -23.48
C TYR A 600 19.33 2.55 -24.37
N HIS A 601 19.28 1.35 -23.80
CA HIS A 601 18.72 0.16 -24.44
C HIS A 601 17.46 -0.28 -23.70
N ARG A 602 16.41 -0.63 -24.44
CA ARG A 602 15.16 -1.18 -23.87
C ARG A 602 15.36 -2.61 -23.37
N SER A 603 14.44 -3.12 -22.55
CA SER A 603 14.43 -4.51 -22.07
C SER A 603 14.64 -5.55 -23.19
N ASP A 604 13.96 -5.41 -24.32
CA ASP A 604 14.08 -6.32 -25.48
C ASP A 604 15.52 -6.48 -26.00
N TYR A 605 16.34 -5.42 -25.90
CA TYR A 605 17.75 -5.48 -26.32
C TYR A 605 18.55 -6.41 -25.41
N TRP A 606 18.34 -6.34 -24.10
CA TRP A 606 19.03 -7.19 -23.12
C TRP A 606 18.58 -8.64 -23.22
N GLU A 607 17.31 -8.87 -23.50
CA GLU A 607 16.76 -10.21 -23.77
C GLU A 607 17.37 -10.80 -25.03
N LYS A 608 17.38 -10.04 -26.13
CA LYS A 608 18.04 -10.45 -27.38
C LYS A 608 19.52 -10.74 -27.16
N ARG A 609 20.23 -9.87 -26.44
CA ARG A 609 21.65 -10.06 -26.11
C ARG A 609 21.90 -11.33 -25.30
N SER A 610 21.01 -11.65 -24.37
CA SER A 610 21.07 -12.89 -23.56
C SER A 610 20.79 -14.12 -24.41
N ALA A 611 19.79 -14.06 -25.29
CA ALA A 611 19.46 -15.13 -26.23
C ALA A 611 20.57 -15.37 -27.26
N ASP A 612 21.18 -14.30 -27.79
CA ASP A 612 22.31 -14.38 -28.71
C ASP A 612 23.53 -14.97 -28.01
N TYR A 613 23.83 -14.55 -26.78
CA TYR A 613 24.87 -15.17 -25.95
C TYR A 613 24.63 -16.68 -25.78
N GLU A 614 23.41 -17.08 -25.42
CA GLU A 614 23.08 -18.50 -25.29
C GLU A 614 23.28 -19.22 -26.64
N LYS A 615 22.69 -18.73 -27.73
CA LYS A 615 22.81 -19.38 -29.05
C LYS A 615 24.25 -19.50 -29.52
N THR A 616 25.07 -18.47 -29.34
CA THR A 616 26.47 -18.45 -29.77
C THR A 616 27.34 -19.39 -28.95
N TYR A 617 27.17 -19.42 -27.62
CA TYR A 617 28.09 -20.13 -26.73
C TYR A 617 27.58 -21.50 -26.23
N LYS A 618 26.30 -21.85 -26.41
CA LYS A 618 25.71 -23.13 -25.96
C LYS A 618 26.42 -24.36 -26.52
N LYS A 619 27.00 -24.27 -27.71
CA LYS A 619 27.84 -25.33 -28.30
C LYS A 619 29.05 -25.70 -27.44
N PHE A 620 29.56 -24.78 -26.61
CA PHE A 620 30.71 -25.01 -25.74
C PHE A 620 30.33 -25.51 -24.35
N LYS A 621 29.02 -25.66 -24.03
CA LYS A 621 28.54 -26.06 -22.69
C LYS A 621 29.14 -27.40 -22.21
N ASN A 622 29.32 -28.35 -23.12
CA ASN A 622 29.87 -29.67 -22.83
C ASN A 622 31.36 -29.80 -23.23
N SER A 623 31.99 -28.70 -23.68
CA SER A 623 33.40 -28.71 -24.03
C SER A 623 34.23 -28.79 -22.76
N THR A 624 35.26 -29.63 -22.76
CA THR A 624 36.19 -29.76 -21.65
C THR A 624 37.03 -28.49 -21.53
N GLN A 625 36.72 -27.66 -20.54
CA GLN A 625 37.45 -26.43 -20.24
C GLN A 625 38.33 -26.62 -19.01
N PRO A 626 39.55 -26.05 -19.00
CA PRO A 626 40.40 -26.09 -17.82
C PRO A 626 39.71 -25.33 -16.69
N LYS A 627 39.75 -25.90 -15.47
CA LYS A 627 39.12 -25.28 -14.31
C LYS A 627 40.11 -24.35 -13.62
N ILE A 628 39.61 -23.20 -13.18
CA ILE A 628 40.37 -22.28 -12.33
C ILE A 628 40.65 -23.01 -11.01
N THR A 629 41.92 -23.27 -10.74
CA THR A 629 42.42 -23.95 -9.53
C THR A 629 43.08 -22.99 -8.54
N GLY A 630 43.50 -21.82 -9.02
CA GLY A 630 44.06 -20.77 -8.19
C GLY A 630 43.73 -19.40 -8.79
N VAL A 631 43.49 -18.44 -7.91
CA VAL A 631 43.33 -17.03 -8.25
C VAL A 631 44.30 -16.26 -7.39
N SER A 632 45.21 -15.50 -8.00
CA SER A 632 46.05 -14.53 -7.31
C SER A 632 45.79 -13.18 -7.94
N GLY A 633 45.50 -12.16 -7.15
CA GLY A 633 45.25 -10.84 -7.68
C GLY A 633 45.39 -9.76 -6.63
N GLU A 634 45.67 -8.55 -7.12
CA GLU A 634 45.74 -7.31 -6.39
C GLU A 634 44.64 -6.38 -6.89
N VAL A 635 43.93 -5.74 -5.97
CA VAL A 635 42.84 -4.82 -6.28
C VAL A 635 43.11 -3.51 -5.55
N HIS A 636 43.38 -2.46 -6.30
CA HIS A 636 43.49 -1.09 -5.80
C HIS A 636 42.15 -0.38 -6.00
N LEU A 637 41.59 0.11 -4.90
CA LEU A 637 40.31 0.80 -4.87
C LEU A 637 40.56 2.30 -4.70
N PHE A 638 40.03 3.11 -5.61
CA PHE A 638 40.06 4.58 -5.53
C PHE A 638 38.62 5.13 -5.47
N PRO A 639 37.94 5.01 -4.32
CA PRO A 639 36.55 5.46 -4.08
C PRO A 639 36.21 6.86 -4.59
N GLN A 640 37.06 7.84 -4.27
CA GLN A 640 36.83 9.26 -4.58
C GLN A 640 36.86 9.56 -6.08
N GLU A 641 37.58 8.74 -6.85
CA GLU A 641 37.68 8.85 -8.31
C GLU A 641 36.68 7.93 -9.02
N ALA A 642 35.88 7.16 -8.27
CA ALA A 642 35.09 6.04 -8.78
C ALA A 642 35.91 5.09 -9.69
N ARG A 643 37.20 4.89 -9.34
CA ARG A 643 38.16 4.10 -10.12
C ARG A 643 38.56 2.84 -9.37
N LEU A 644 38.70 1.75 -10.10
CA LEU A 644 39.14 0.46 -9.60
C LEU A 644 40.20 -0.09 -10.55
N GLU A 645 41.35 -0.46 -10.00
CA GLU A 645 42.41 -1.13 -10.74
C GLU A 645 42.58 -2.53 -10.19
N PHE A 646 42.50 -3.52 -11.07
CA PHE A 646 42.67 -4.92 -10.70
C PHE A 646 43.76 -5.51 -11.58
N SER A 647 44.68 -6.23 -10.96
CA SER A 647 45.67 -7.05 -11.64
C SER A 647 45.65 -8.45 -11.03
N GLY A 648 45.92 -9.47 -11.83
CA GLY A 648 45.91 -10.83 -11.30
C GLY A 648 46.19 -11.90 -12.34
N SER A 649 46.45 -13.11 -11.84
CA SER A 649 46.69 -14.31 -12.62
C SER A 649 45.75 -15.43 -12.18
N TYR A 650 45.19 -16.13 -13.16
CA TYR A 650 44.42 -17.36 -12.95
C TYR A 650 45.29 -18.57 -13.25
N THR A 651 45.41 -19.48 -12.28
CA THR A 651 46.00 -20.80 -12.52
C THR A 651 44.91 -21.74 -12.97
N MET A 652 44.90 -22.06 -14.26
CA MET A 652 43.95 -23.00 -14.85
C MET A 652 44.58 -24.39 -14.98
N LYS A 653 43.88 -25.43 -14.51
CA LYS A 653 44.30 -26.83 -14.65
C LYS A 653 43.25 -27.61 -15.42
N ASN A 654 43.69 -28.35 -16.43
CA ASN A 654 42.83 -29.35 -17.04
C ASN A 654 42.59 -30.50 -16.03
N LYS A 655 41.33 -30.75 -15.70
CA LYS A 655 40.91 -31.83 -14.77
C LYS A 655 40.33 -33.04 -15.50
N THR A 656 40.45 -33.09 -16.83
CA THR A 656 40.05 -34.25 -17.63
C THR A 656 41.28 -35.03 -18.09
N ASP A 657 41.10 -36.31 -18.40
CA ASP A 657 42.16 -37.19 -18.93
C ASP A 657 42.44 -36.97 -20.43
N ALA A 658 41.80 -35.97 -21.04
CA ALA A 658 42.01 -35.57 -22.41
C ALA A 658 43.13 -34.54 -22.47
N VAL A 659 44.23 -34.89 -23.16
CA VAL A 659 45.42 -34.06 -23.38
C VAL A 659 45.11 -32.85 -24.24
#